data_AF-A0A517QMS7-F1
#
_entry.id   AF-A0A517QMS7-F1
#
_cell.length_a   1.000
_cell.length_b   1.000
_cell.length_c   1.000
_cell.angle_alpha   90.00
_cell.angle_beta   90.00
_cell.angle_gamma   90.00
#
_symmetry.space_group_name_H-M   'P 1'
#
loop_
_entity.id
_entity.type
_entity.pdbx_description
1 polymer ?
#
loop_
_entity_poly.entity_id
_entity_poly.type
_entity_poly.pdbx_seq_one_letter_code
_entity_poly.pdbx_strand_id
1 'polypeptide(L)'
;MANPIEVWKADKHPLDVWSDVERYADAQSKMSEVETTDLERMKWHGFFYRKRDKPGRYMNRIRVTANELTAAQAREIALIAYEYGHGIVDVTTRANLQIQGLEISHLPDVKKRLERVGLNSKQTGHDNIRNVFGHPFSGLLSEEIIDTRQLCKDVDEIYIDSRDYSDLPRKLNICFSGTEDHPAHYWTQDLSFMAARDDEGEAGFQVLLGGTQGQNPRLAWHLPVFLYPDQVVPLTEAIIQLFREKGTREKRNKARLRFLIEEIGIAGVIDWLEEKLPFRMQPSISEPIPTAVPEEFVGWIRQSNPKLWTMGLSVPLGRMTWKQLEGLSLLSKKWGDGQLRTTQEQGIAVINIPNGFRGAAATDAAALGLSVHADEFELNTMACTGSQFCNIAVTETKGHMFQLIEKLRKRALKLHGIRIHMSGCPSSCAQHFTADIGLKGVRVRRLVGTKEGFDLFLGGGLAGQVHMGLPYRLGIDVDQLPNVIEEVTDEYYLRHKPGQTFSSFWRERLQAAEAAKVGDDDYVVPTWICEGCEHEHQGEDPPVFCPSCAGLRRLFARIENEGDSPDQPDSKDSEQPTVRDDGFVFAAKLEDIPGKNGLTVQVQGREYALFRHEDGIRCIDSACPHEGASLADGEFKDGVVSCPWHDWTFNVCSGCSLEPVGHTVTTYGSLIEDERVYILPSVEGSASELAPQANSTADILAAARAGTSGASKKPVRPVEATLRIKEIIQETPDVKTFRLDNSEGKIPFDFPGKFAKVCQKIDGEDVWRSFTISSSPSKPEAIDLTIKLNPTGRLTQEMFASLQPGGELRLKGAQGAYFFDPDKHSQPLVLISAGSGITPMMSISRLIRDSNLSHPVTFLFGARTAADIIFHQECLQLQEQADWFRYFVTLSQPEESWQGAVGRLDMKYVQERVSDLKGSRYFLCGPNEFMDALRAQLVSQGVDDSHIHTEQFHQSPKAVTV
;
A
#
# COMPACT_ATOMS: atom_id res chain seq x y z
N MET A 1 -24.00 7.87 -6.00
CA MET A 1 -23.69 7.02 -7.17
C MET A 1 -23.65 5.56 -6.72
N ALA A 2 -24.34 4.66 -7.42
CA ALA A 2 -24.32 3.24 -7.11
C ALA A 2 -22.89 2.68 -7.23
N ASN A 3 -22.49 1.79 -6.32
CA ASN A 3 -21.22 1.06 -6.37
C ASN A 3 -21.08 0.36 -7.75
N PRO A 4 -20.03 0.66 -8.54
CA PRO A 4 -19.89 0.12 -9.90
C PRO A 4 -19.97 -1.40 -9.98
N ILE A 5 -19.52 -2.11 -8.94
CA ILE A 5 -19.57 -3.57 -8.90
C ILE A 5 -21.01 -4.08 -8.80
N GLU A 6 -21.90 -3.39 -8.11
CA GLU A 6 -23.32 -3.77 -8.06
C GLU A 6 -23.98 -3.60 -9.43
N VAL A 7 -23.61 -2.56 -10.17
CA VAL A 7 -24.04 -2.37 -11.56
C VAL A 7 -23.53 -3.52 -12.42
N TRP A 8 -22.27 -3.93 -12.27
CA TRP A 8 -21.72 -5.06 -13.04
C TRP A 8 -22.40 -6.40 -12.70
N LYS A 9 -22.72 -6.64 -11.43
CA LYS A 9 -23.45 -7.85 -11.01
C LYS A 9 -24.87 -7.89 -11.57
N ALA A 10 -25.55 -6.74 -11.58
CA ALA A 10 -26.90 -6.61 -12.14
C ALA A 10 -26.93 -6.76 -13.67
N ASP A 11 -25.94 -6.18 -14.37
CA ASP A 11 -25.79 -6.24 -15.83
C ASP A 11 -25.59 -7.69 -16.32
N LYS A 12 -24.71 -8.43 -15.65
CA LYS A 12 -24.47 -9.83 -15.94
C LYS A 12 -24.07 -10.57 -14.68
N HIS A 13 -24.81 -11.64 -14.38
CA HIS A 13 -24.54 -12.47 -13.23
C HIS A 13 -23.09 -13.00 -13.28
N PRO A 14 -22.29 -12.89 -12.21
CA PRO A 14 -20.86 -13.16 -12.27
C PRO A 14 -20.48 -14.56 -12.75
N LEU A 15 -21.31 -15.57 -12.46
CA LEU A 15 -21.07 -16.94 -12.92
C LEU A 15 -21.20 -17.10 -14.45
N ASP A 16 -21.93 -16.22 -15.15
CA ASP A 16 -22.22 -16.35 -16.59
C ASP A 16 -21.07 -15.86 -17.49
N VAL A 17 -20.02 -15.27 -16.91
CA VAL A 17 -18.84 -14.79 -17.65
C VAL A 17 -18.07 -15.91 -18.34
N TRP A 18 -18.27 -17.17 -17.96
CA TRP A 18 -17.45 -18.27 -18.43
C TRP A 18 -17.51 -18.48 -19.95
N SER A 19 -18.68 -18.29 -20.56
CA SER A 19 -18.84 -18.34 -22.02
C SER A 19 -18.00 -17.27 -22.75
N ASP A 20 -17.82 -16.09 -22.16
CA ASP A 20 -16.93 -15.07 -22.70
C ASP A 20 -15.47 -15.44 -22.50
N VAL A 21 -15.11 -16.04 -21.35
CA VAL A 21 -13.76 -16.54 -21.11
C VAL A 21 -13.34 -17.53 -22.19
N GLU A 22 -14.22 -18.46 -22.55
CA GLU A 22 -13.97 -19.42 -23.63
C GLU A 22 -13.78 -18.71 -24.98
N ARG A 23 -14.65 -17.76 -25.31
CA ARG A 23 -14.51 -16.93 -26.52
C ARG A 23 -13.19 -16.15 -26.56
N TYR A 24 -12.80 -15.52 -25.45
CA TYR A 24 -11.53 -14.79 -25.35
C TYR A 24 -10.32 -15.73 -25.43
N ALA A 25 -10.42 -16.93 -24.86
CA ALA A 25 -9.37 -17.94 -24.92
C ALA A 25 -9.16 -18.48 -26.35
N ASP A 26 -10.25 -18.80 -27.05
CA ASP A 26 -10.23 -19.26 -28.44
C ASP A 26 -9.65 -18.20 -29.39
N ALA A 27 -10.00 -16.93 -29.15
CA ALA A 27 -9.46 -15.79 -29.89
C ALA A 27 -8.03 -15.40 -29.46
N GLN A 28 -7.49 -16.01 -28.40
CA GLN A 28 -6.21 -15.64 -27.76
C GLN A 28 -6.14 -14.13 -27.44
N SER A 29 -7.25 -13.58 -26.95
CA SER A 29 -7.43 -12.14 -26.77
C SER A 29 -6.35 -11.53 -25.88
N LYS A 30 -5.80 -10.39 -26.31
CA LYS A 30 -4.95 -9.56 -25.45
C LYS A 30 -5.80 -8.92 -24.35
N MET A 31 -5.16 -8.53 -23.26
CA MET A 31 -5.84 -7.82 -22.16
C MET A 31 -6.66 -6.60 -22.65
N SER A 32 -6.14 -5.83 -23.60
CA SER A 32 -6.85 -4.67 -24.18
C SER A 32 -8.15 -5.02 -24.91
N GLU A 33 -8.37 -6.29 -25.25
CA GLU A 33 -9.52 -6.81 -25.98
C GLU A 33 -10.54 -7.47 -25.05
N VAL A 34 -10.21 -7.65 -23.76
CA VAL A 34 -11.10 -8.23 -22.75
C VAL A 34 -11.82 -7.13 -22.00
N GLU A 35 -13.14 -7.22 -21.88
CA GLU A 35 -13.92 -6.25 -21.14
C GLU A 35 -13.49 -6.17 -19.67
N THR A 36 -13.34 -4.95 -19.14
CA THR A 36 -12.88 -4.75 -17.76
C THR A 36 -13.84 -5.37 -16.74
N THR A 37 -15.14 -5.31 -17.02
CA THR A 37 -16.20 -5.94 -16.21
C THR A 37 -16.03 -7.47 -16.16
N ASP A 38 -15.71 -8.10 -17.28
CA ASP A 38 -15.45 -9.54 -17.36
C ASP A 38 -14.18 -9.94 -16.61
N LEU A 39 -13.11 -9.17 -16.67
CA LEU A 39 -11.90 -9.42 -15.85
C LEU A 39 -12.20 -9.45 -14.35
N GLU A 40 -13.13 -8.61 -13.93
CA GLU A 40 -13.60 -8.58 -12.56
C GLU A 40 -14.48 -9.81 -12.28
N ARG A 41 -15.43 -10.15 -13.15
CA ARG A 41 -16.28 -11.35 -13.02
C ARG A 41 -15.48 -12.66 -13.05
N MET A 42 -14.37 -12.75 -13.78
CA MET A 42 -13.48 -13.92 -13.80
C MET A 42 -12.98 -14.32 -12.40
N LYS A 43 -12.94 -13.39 -11.44
CA LYS A 43 -12.56 -13.67 -10.05
C LYS A 43 -13.58 -14.55 -9.32
N TRP A 44 -14.84 -14.59 -9.76
CA TRP A 44 -15.83 -15.57 -9.29
C TRP A 44 -15.52 -16.98 -9.75
N HIS A 45 -14.78 -17.15 -10.84
CA HIS A 45 -14.23 -18.44 -11.28
C HIS A 45 -12.80 -18.68 -10.77
N GLY A 46 -12.31 -17.80 -9.89
CA GLY A 46 -11.00 -17.91 -9.26
C GLY A 46 -9.82 -17.54 -10.14
N PHE A 47 -10.07 -16.87 -11.27
CA PHE A 47 -9.02 -16.33 -12.14
C PHE A 47 -8.87 -14.83 -11.94
N PHE A 48 -7.64 -14.40 -11.65
CA PHE A 48 -7.33 -13.02 -11.29
C PHE A 48 -6.27 -12.49 -12.23
N TYR A 49 -6.62 -11.51 -13.05
CA TYR A 49 -5.63 -10.84 -13.88
C TYR A 49 -4.58 -10.10 -13.03
N ARG A 50 -3.32 -10.27 -13.39
CA ARG A 50 -2.11 -9.71 -12.77
C ARG A 50 -1.45 -8.74 -13.74
N LYS A 51 -1.70 -7.45 -13.50
CA LYS A 51 -1.13 -6.34 -14.29
C LYS A 51 0.39 -6.23 -14.14
N ARG A 52 0.93 -6.71 -13.01
CA ARG A 52 2.36 -6.62 -12.69
C ARG A 52 3.20 -7.68 -13.39
N ASP A 53 2.58 -8.78 -13.78
CA ASP A 53 3.23 -9.87 -14.48
C ASP A 53 3.25 -9.55 -15.97
N LYS A 54 4.34 -9.01 -16.52
CA LYS A 54 4.39 -8.52 -17.92
C LYS A 54 4.54 -9.70 -18.90
N PRO A 55 3.75 -9.79 -19.98
CA PRO A 55 2.85 -8.77 -20.57
C PRO A 55 1.42 -8.68 -20.00
N GLY A 56 1.10 -9.51 -19.01
CA GLY A 56 -0.20 -9.61 -18.35
C GLY A 56 -0.56 -11.08 -18.18
N ARG A 57 -0.63 -11.59 -16.95
CA ARG A 57 -0.95 -13.02 -16.67
C ARG A 57 -2.11 -13.18 -15.71
N TYR A 58 -2.61 -14.39 -15.56
CA TYR A 58 -3.67 -14.74 -14.61
C TYR A 58 -3.12 -15.59 -13.48
N MET A 59 -3.64 -15.34 -12.28
CA MET A 59 -3.50 -16.22 -11.13
C MET A 59 -4.76 -17.07 -11.02
N ASN A 60 -4.63 -18.39 -10.84
CA ASN A 60 -5.74 -19.24 -10.45
C ASN A 60 -5.65 -19.57 -8.96
N ARG A 61 -6.73 -19.32 -8.21
CA ARG A 61 -6.85 -19.71 -6.80
C ARG A 61 -7.75 -20.94 -6.73
N ILE A 62 -7.18 -22.05 -6.29
CA ILE A 62 -7.81 -23.35 -6.24
C ILE A 62 -8.38 -23.54 -4.85
N ARG A 63 -9.66 -23.91 -4.80
CA ARG A 63 -10.37 -24.14 -3.55
C ARG A 63 -9.97 -25.49 -2.95
N VAL A 64 -9.63 -25.50 -1.66
CA VAL A 64 -9.24 -26.70 -0.91
C VAL A 64 -10.07 -26.74 0.37
N THR A 65 -11.34 -27.12 0.22
CA THR A 65 -12.32 -27.18 1.31
C THR A 65 -11.86 -28.18 2.37
N ALA A 66 -12.10 -27.85 3.65
CA ALA A 66 -11.70 -28.69 4.79
C ALA A 66 -10.19 -29.00 4.84
N ASN A 67 -9.35 -28.22 4.14
CA ASN A 67 -7.91 -28.44 4.05
C ASN A 67 -7.51 -29.77 3.39
N GLU A 68 -8.46 -30.50 2.79
CA GLU A 68 -8.22 -31.85 2.26
C GLU A 68 -7.79 -31.82 0.80
N LEU A 69 -6.70 -32.54 0.48
CA LEU A 69 -6.21 -32.69 -0.87
C LEU A 69 -5.79 -34.14 -1.11
N THR A 70 -6.25 -34.75 -2.19
CA THR A 70 -5.78 -36.08 -2.59
C THR A 70 -4.49 -36.00 -3.40
N ALA A 71 -3.74 -37.09 -3.47
CA ALA A 71 -2.55 -37.20 -4.29
C ALA A 71 -2.84 -36.93 -5.77
N ALA A 72 -3.97 -37.40 -6.29
CA ALA A 72 -4.37 -37.15 -7.68
C ALA A 72 -4.59 -35.65 -7.93
N GLN A 73 -5.26 -34.98 -6.99
CA GLN A 73 -5.49 -33.54 -7.03
C GLN A 73 -4.18 -32.75 -6.94
N ALA A 74 -3.32 -33.05 -5.95
CA ALA A 74 -2.02 -32.41 -5.79
C ALA A 74 -1.14 -32.53 -7.04
N ARG A 75 -1.14 -33.71 -7.67
CA ARG A 75 -0.40 -33.95 -8.91
C ARG A 75 -0.95 -33.13 -10.07
N GLU A 76 -2.27 -33.08 -10.24
CA GLU A 76 -2.87 -32.29 -11.32
C GLU A 76 -2.53 -30.79 -11.18
N ILE A 77 -2.59 -30.26 -9.96
CA ILE A 77 -2.18 -28.88 -9.66
C ILE A 77 -0.70 -28.65 -10.00
N ALA A 78 0.18 -29.58 -9.63
CA ALA A 78 1.60 -29.50 -9.94
C ALA A 78 1.85 -29.47 -11.46
N LEU A 79 1.17 -30.35 -12.22
CA LEU A 79 1.29 -30.39 -13.67
C LEU A 79 0.78 -29.11 -14.34
N ILE A 80 -0.35 -28.56 -13.88
CA ILE A 80 -0.85 -27.27 -14.36
C ILE A 80 0.19 -26.15 -14.09
N ALA A 81 0.77 -26.12 -12.90
CA ALA A 81 1.77 -25.12 -12.55
C ALA A 81 3.05 -25.24 -13.39
N TYR A 82 3.44 -26.47 -13.74
CA TYR A 82 4.58 -26.75 -14.61
C TYR A 82 4.32 -26.36 -16.07
N GLU A 83 3.18 -26.79 -16.62
CA GLU A 83 2.88 -26.67 -18.05
C GLU A 83 2.43 -25.26 -18.44
N TYR A 84 1.65 -24.59 -17.57
CA TYR A 84 1.00 -23.33 -17.91
C TYR A 84 1.40 -22.15 -17.03
N GLY A 85 1.95 -22.42 -15.84
CA GLY A 85 2.27 -21.39 -14.85
C GLY A 85 3.77 -21.10 -14.77
N HIS A 86 4.16 -20.38 -13.71
CA HIS A 86 5.57 -20.07 -13.41
C HIS A 86 6.33 -21.22 -12.73
N GLY A 87 5.79 -22.44 -12.72
CA GLY A 87 6.39 -23.58 -12.03
C GLY A 87 6.39 -23.50 -10.49
N ILE A 88 5.60 -22.57 -9.92
CA ILE A 88 5.45 -22.38 -8.47
C ILE A 88 3.99 -22.54 -8.04
N VAL A 89 3.81 -23.03 -6.82
CA VAL A 89 2.51 -23.14 -6.15
C VAL A 89 2.63 -22.53 -4.75
N ASP A 90 1.75 -21.58 -4.45
CA ASP A 90 1.70 -20.92 -3.14
C ASP A 90 0.54 -21.48 -2.30
N VAL A 91 0.83 -21.96 -1.08
CA VAL A 91 -0.19 -22.22 -0.05
C VAL A 91 -0.62 -20.90 0.58
N THR A 92 -1.91 -20.75 0.81
CA THR A 92 -2.51 -19.51 1.31
C THR A 92 -2.91 -19.60 2.77
N THR A 93 -3.11 -18.45 3.40
CA THR A 93 -3.62 -18.33 4.78
C THR A 93 -5.06 -18.80 4.98
N ARG A 94 -5.74 -19.26 3.93
CA ARG A 94 -7.07 -19.90 4.00
C ARG A 94 -7.03 -21.31 3.43
N ALA A 95 -5.89 -21.98 3.58
CA ALA A 95 -5.65 -23.36 3.14
C ALA A 95 -5.79 -23.64 1.63
N ASN A 96 -6.06 -22.63 0.79
CA ASN A 96 -6.07 -22.77 -0.67
C ASN A 96 -4.66 -22.92 -1.26
N LEU A 97 -4.62 -23.30 -2.54
CA LEU A 97 -3.42 -23.24 -3.39
C LEU A 97 -3.57 -22.16 -4.48
N GLN A 98 -2.46 -21.54 -4.89
CA GLN A 98 -2.44 -20.57 -5.98
C GLN A 98 -1.37 -20.90 -7.02
N ILE A 99 -1.77 -20.82 -8.30
CA ILE A 99 -0.88 -20.91 -9.45
C ILE A 99 -0.81 -19.52 -10.10
N GLN A 100 0.41 -19.02 -10.35
CA GLN A 100 0.65 -17.76 -11.03
C GLN A 100 1.09 -18.01 -12.48
N GLY A 101 0.94 -17.00 -13.34
CA GLY A 101 1.58 -16.99 -14.67
C GLY A 101 0.75 -17.55 -15.82
N LEU A 102 -0.55 -17.80 -15.62
CA LEU A 102 -1.42 -18.38 -16.65
C LEU A 102 -1.74 -17.37 -17.76
N GLU A 103 -1.97 -17.85 -18.97
CA GLU A 103 -2.48 -17.06 -20.09
C GLU A 103 -3.99 -17.26 -20.24
N ILE A 104 -4.65 -16.35 -20.97
CA ILE A 104 -6.10 -16.45 -21.19
C ILE A 104 -6.49 -17.75 -21.91
N SER A 105 -5.66 -18.17 -22.86
CA SER A 105 -5.80 -19.42 -23.62
C SER A 105 -5.71 -20.67 -22.73
N HIS A 106 -5.07 -20.58 -21.56
CA HIS A 106 -4.92 -21.70 -20.64
C HIS A 106 -6.16 -21.90 -19.75
N LEU A 107 -6.96 -20.85 -19.51
CA LEU A 107 -8.03 -20.86 -18.51
C LEU A 107 -9.05 -21.99 -18.71
N PRO A 108 -9.55 -22.27 -19.94
CA PRO A 108 -10.53 -23.33 -20.15
C PRO A 108 -9.99 -24.73 -19.81
N ASP A 109 -8.78 -25.04 -20.25
CA ASP A 109 -8.14 -26.33 -19.97
C ASP A 109 -7.81 -26.48 -18.48
N VAL A 110 -7.31 -25.43 -17.83
CA VAL A 110 -7.05 -25.42 -16.38
C VAL A 110 -8.33 -25.75 -15.60
N LYS A 111 -9.45 -25.09 -15.90
CA LYS A 111 -10.72 -25.37 -15.24
C LYS A 111 -11.13 -26.83 -15.46
N LYS A 112 -11.11 -27.32 -16.70
CA LYS A 112 -11.48 -28.69 -17.06
C LYS A 112 -10.62 -29.74 -16.32
N ARG A 113 -9.32 -29.49 -16.19
CA ARG A 113 -8.38 -30.39 -15.50
C ARG A 113 -8.63 -30.43 -14.00
N LEU A 114 -8.90 -29.30 -13.37
CA LEU A 114 -9.30 -29.25 -11.96
C LEU A 114 -10.60 -30.01 -11.72
N GLU A 115 -11.62 -29.79 -12.57
CA GLU A 115 -12.92 -30.47 -12.45
C GLU A 115 -12.79 -31.99 -12.62
N ARG A 116 -11.92 -32.45 -13.52
CA ARG A 116 -11.63 -33.88 -13.72
C ARG A 116 -11.15 -34.59 -12.45
N VAL A 117 -10.49 -33.87 -11.54
CA VAL A 117 -10.02 -34.40 -10.24
C VAL A 117 -10.88 -33.98 -9.06
N GLY A 118 -12.09 -33.46 -9.32
CA GLY A 118 -13.04 -33.04 -8.29
C GLY A 118 -12.65 -31.74 -7.57
N LEU A 119 -11.81 -30.91 -8.18
CA LEU A 119 -11.48 -29.57 -7.67
C LEU A 119 -12.20 -28.49 -8.48
N ASN A 120 -12.35 -27.32 -7.86
CA ASN A 120 -12.81 -26.11 -8.56
C ASN A 120 -12.09 -24.87 -8.00
N SER A 121 -12.28 -23.74 -8.69
CA SER A 121 -11.78 -22.42 -8.27
C SER A 121 -12.91 -21.40 -8.09
N LYS A 122 -14.16 -21.86 -8.08
CA LYS A 122 -15.35 -21.00 -8.00
C LYS A 122 -15.44 -20.31 -6.63
N GLN A 123 -15.99 -19.11 -6.63
CA GLN A 123 -16.21 -18.26 -5.46
C GLN A 123 -14.95 -18.03 -4.59
N THR A 124 -13.76 -18.02 -5.21
CA THR A 124 -12.50 -17.75 -4.48
C THR A 124 -12.06 -16.27 -4.50
N GLY A 125 -12.83 -15.40 -5.17
CA GLY A 125 -12.59 -13.96 -5.34
C GLY A 125 -13.87 -13.13 -5.38
N HIS A 126 -13.75 -11.82 -5.15
CA HIS A 126 -14.88 -10.86 -5.08
C HIS A 126 -15.95 -11.16 -4.00
N ASP A 127 -17.24 -10.99 -4.30
CA ASP A 127 -18.33 -10.76 -3.36
C ASP A 127 -19.22 -12.01 -3.25
N ASN A 128 -18.66 -12.99 -2.54
CA ASN A 128 -19.21 -14.32 -2.29
C ASN A 128 -18.55 -14.94 -1.06
N ILE A 129 -18.95 -16.16 -0.72
CA ILE A 129 -18.34 -16.95 0.35
C ILE A 129 -17.02 -17.55 -0.14
N ARG A 130 -15.97 -17.40 0.67
CA ARG A 130 -14.61 -17.88 0.38
C ARG A 130 -14.42 -19.33 0.80
N ASN A 131 -13.19 -19.82 0.72
CA ASN A 131 -12.85 -21.17 1.19
C ASN A 131 -13.30 -21.37 2.63
N VAL A 132 -14.00 -22.48 2.88
CA VAL A 132 -14.39 -22.98 4.18
C VAL A 132 -13.31 -23.97 4.60
N PHE A 133 -12.58 -23.62 5.64
CA PHE A 133 -11.45 -24.39 6.12
C PHE A 133 -11.61 -24.70 7.60
N GLY A 134 -11.02 -25.81 8.03
CA GLY A 134 -11.04 -26.25 9.41
C GLY A 134 -9.65 -26.26 10.03
N HIS A 135 -9.53 -26.94 11.17
CA HIS A 135 -8.22 -27.36 11.67
C HIS A 135 -7.56 -28.32 10.63
N PRO A 136 -6.27 -28.13 10.26
CA PRO A 136 -5.63 -28.92 9.19
C PRO A 136 -5.66 -30.43 9.38
N PHE A 137 -5.66 -30.87 10.65
CA PHE A 137 -5.64 -32.28 11.02
C PHE A 137 -6.96 -32.75 11.62
N SER A 138 -8.05 -32.07 11.31
CA SER A 138 -9.37 -32.51 11.75
C SER A 138 -9.66 -33.95 11.27
N GLY A 139 -10.25 -34.76 12.15
CA GLY A 139 -10.44 -36.20 12.02
C GLY A 139 -9.23 -37.06 12.37
N LEU A 140 -8.09 -36.45 12.74
CA LEU A 140 -6.82 -37.17 12.99
C LEU A 140 -6.27 -36.96 14.40
N LEU A 141 -6.74 -35.97 15.15
CA LEU A 141 -6.20 -35.63 16.47
C LEU A 141 -6.82 -36.50 17.57
N SER A 142 -6.08 -36.73 18.65
CA SER A 142 -6.59 -37.48 19.82
C SER A 142 -7.49 -36.66 20.74
N GLU A 143 -7.26 -35.35 20.74
CA GLU A 143 -7.84 -34.33 21.60
C GLU A 143 -8.96 -33.54 20.90
N GLU A 144 -9.27 -33.87 19.64
CA GLU A 144 -10.34 -33.25 18.88
C GLU A 144 -11.70 -33.59 19.50
N ILE A 145 -12.54 -32.57 19.66
CA ILE A 145 -13.91 -32.69 20.12
C ILE A 145 -14.80 -33.14 18.96
N ILE A 146 -14.64 -32.50 17.80
CA ILE A 146 -15.51 -32.69 16.62
C ILE A 146 -14.66 -32.74 15.35
N ASP A 147 -14.85 -33.79 14.54
CA ASP A 147 -14.34 -33.82 13.17
C ASP A 147 -15.17 -32.86 12.29
N THR A 148 -14.55 -31.74 11.93
CA THR A 148 -15.19 -30.63 11.22
C THR A 148 -15.17 -30.79 9.70
N ARG A 149 -14.54 -31.84 9.16
CA ARG A 149 -14.30 -31.96 7.71
C ARG A 149 -15.59 -32.09 6.91
N GLN A 150 -16.55 -32.87 7.42
CA GLN A 150 -17.83 -33.03 6.74
C GLN A 150 -18.65 -31.74 6.82
N LEU A 151 -18.70 -31.09 7.99
CA LEU A 151 -19.37 -29.78 8.15
C LEU A 151 -18.81 -28.71 7.21
N CYS A 152 -17.48 -28.68 7.02
CA CYS A 152 -16.86 -27.77 6.05
C CYS A 152 -17.36 -28.01 4.62
N LYS A 153 -17.60 -29.28 4.24
CA LYS A 153 -18.11 -29.65 2.92
C LYS A 153 -19.60 -29.37 2.80
N ASP A 154 -20.39 -29.71 3.82
CA ASP A 154 -21.82 -29.44 3.86
C ASP A 154 -22.10 -27.94 3.72
N VAL A 155 -21.33 -27.10 4.45
CA VAL A 155 -21.39 -25.64 4.30
C VAL A 155 -20.87 -25.16 2.94
N ASP A 156 -19.91 -25.85 2.31
CA ASP A 156 -19.48 -25.49 0.97
C ASP A 156 -20.54 -25.77 -0.10
N GLU A 157 -21.23 -26.90 0.03
CA GLU A 157 -22.26 -27.38 -0.91
C GLU A 157 -23.49 -26.46 -0.96
N ILE A 158 -23.86 -25.80 0.14
CA ILE A 158 -25.03 -24.90 0.14
C ILE A 158 -24.88 -23.67 -0.76
N TYR A 159 -23.65 -23.18 -0.99
CA TYR A 159 -23.44 -21.93 -1.72
C TYR A 159 -22.63 -22.06 -2.99
N ILE A 160 -21.91 -23.16 -3.18
CA ILE A 160 -21.17 -23.39 -4.42
C ILE A 160 -22.18 -23.46 -5.56
N ASP A 161 -21.97 -22.67 -6.62
CA ASP A 161 -22.91 -22.54 -7.75
C ASP A 161 -24.30 -21.94 -7.46
N SER A 162 -24.61 -21.60 -6.20
CA SER A 162 -25.82 -20.86 -5.85
C SER A 162 -25.74 -19.44 -6.42
N ARG A 163 -26.69 -19.09 -7.28
CA ARG A 163 -26.81 -17.72 -7.81
C ARG A 163 -27.05 -16.72 -6.68
N ASP A 164 -27.94 -17.04 -5.75
CA ASP A 164 -28.27 -16.18 -4.61
C ASP A 164 -27.08 -15.93 -3.69
N TYR A 165 -26.20 -16.92 -3.49
CA TYR A 165 -25.05 -16.82 -2.59
C TYR A 165 -23.74 -16.47 -3.31
N SER A 166 -23.83 -16.18 -4.61
CA SER A 166 -22.73 -15.62 -5.41
C SER A 166 -22.86 -14.12 -5.64
N ASP A 167 -23.93 -13.48 -5.16
CA ASP A 167 -24.15 -12.03 -5.18
C ASP A 167 -24.36 -11.48 -3.76
N LEU A 168 -23.28 -11.48 -2.96
CA LEU A 168 -23.29 -10.87 -1.63
C LEU A 168 -22.83 -9.40 -1.70
N PRO A 169 -23.08 -8.58 -0.66
CA PRO A 169 -22.54 -7.21 -0.61
C PRO A 169 -21.01 -7.17 -0.64
N ARG A 170 -20.35 -8.16 -0.02
CA ARG A 170 -18.88 -8.31 0.00
C ARG A 170 -18.49 -9.76 0.29
N LYS A 171 -17.19 -10.05 0.29
CA LYS A 171 -16.66 -11.36 0.70
C LYS A 171 -17.09 -11.75 2.12
N LEU A 172 -17.36 -13.04 2.31
CA LEU A 172 -17.63 -13.67 3.62
C LEU A 172 -16.66 -14.85 3.80
N ASN A 173 -15.97 -14.93 4.93
CA ASN A 173 -15.04 -16.01 5.26
C ASN A 173 -15.59 -16.84 6.41
N ILE A 174 -15.53 -18.17 6.27
CA ILE A 174 -16.05 -19.13 7.24
C ILE A 174 -14.93 -20.08 7.63
N CYS A 175 -14.84 -20.44 8.92
CA CYS A 175 -13.92 -21.47 9.37
C CYS A 175 -14.44 -22.25 10.59
N PHE A 176 -13.80 -23.40 10.84
CA PHE A 176 -14.15 -24.34 11.91
C PHE A 176 -12.92 -24.71 12.75
N SER A 177 -13.02 -24.63 14.06
CA SER A 177 -12.08 -25.26 14.99
C SER A 177 -12.74 -26.51 15.58
N GLY A 178 -12.03 -27.64 15.53
CA GLY A 178 -12.51 -28.92 16.09
C GLY A 178 -11.94 -29.25 17.48
N THR A 179 -11.09 -28.38 18.01
CA THR A 179 -10.36 -28.52 19.27
C THR A 179 -10.81 -27.45 20.27
N GLU A 180 -10.61 -27.65 21.58
CA GLU A 180 -10.84 -26.61 22.60
C GLU A 180 -9.82 -25.47 22.51
N ASP A 181 -8.66 -25.74 21.90
CA ASP A 181 -7.63 -24.75 21.64
C ASP A 181 -7.92 -23.98 20.35
N HIS A 182 -8.04 -22.66 20.48
CA HIS A 182 -8.46 -21.78 19.41
C HIS A 182 -7.42 -20.70 19.09
N PRO A 183 -6.70 -20.77 17.95
CA PRO A 183 -5.76 -19.72 17.56
C PRO A 183 -6.43 -18.41 17.13
N ALA A 184 -5.68 -17.31 17.21
CA ALA A 184 -6.14 -15.96 16.90
C ALA A 184 -6.78 -15.79 15.50
N HIS A 185 -6.46 -16.66 14.54
CA HIS A 185 -7.00 -16.65 13.19
C HIS A 185 -8.55 -16.63 13.18
N TYR A 186 -9.17 -17.41 14.08
CA TYR A 186 -10.61 -17.62 14.15
C TYR A 186 -11.38 -16.34 14.52
N TRP A 187 -10.79 -15.42 15.29
CA TRP A 187 -11.40 -14.13 15.61
C TRP A 187 -11.43 -13.15 14.44
N THR A 188 -10.87 -13.51 13.29
CA THR A 188 -10.74 -12.57 12.16
C THR A 188 -11.44 -13.01 10.89
N GLN A 189 -12.27 -14.06 10.98
CA GLN A 189 -13.21 -14.47 9.94
C GLN A 189 -14.60 -13.88 10.18
N ASP A 190 -15.43 -13.83 9.12
CA ASP A 190 -16.77 -13.29 9.24
C ASP A 190 -17.69 -14.21 10.05
N LEU A 191 -17.45 -15.52 10.01
CA LEU A 191 -18.14 -16.53 10.80
C LEU A 191 -17.17 -17.64 11.20
N SER A 192 -17.07 -17.94 12.49
CA SER A 192 -16.22 -19.02 13.01
C SER A 192 -16.99 -19.90 13.98
N PHE A 193 -16.87 -21.21 13.78
CA PHE A 193 -17.43 -22.22 14.66
C PHE A 193 -16.32 -22.82 15.51
N MET A 194 -16.46 -22.68 16.83
CA MET A 194 -15.43 -22.97 17.82
C MET A 194 -15.88 -24.17 18.62
N ALA A 195 -15.27 -25.35 18.39
CA ALA A 195 -15.71 -26.56 19.08
C ALA A 195 -15.58 -26.40 20.60
N ALA A 196 -16.65 -26.74 21.30
CA ALA A 196 -16.75 -26.65 22.74
C ALA A 196 -17.67 -27.76 23.26
N ARG A 197 -17.82 -27.84 24.58
CA ARG A 197 -18.78 -28.71 25.26
C ARG A 197 -19.81 -27.88 26.00
N ASP A 198 -21.04 -28.35 26.04
CA ASP A 198 -22.07 -27.80 26.93
C ASP A 198 -21.86 -28.25 28.39
N ASP A 199 -22.81 -27.91 29.26
CA ASP A 199 -22.79 -28.23 30.69
C ASP A 199 -22.99 -29.72 30.98
N GLU A 200 -23.62 -30.44 30.05
CA GLU A 200 -23.77 -31.89 30.08
C GLU A 200 -22.55 -32.63 29.49
N GLY A 201 -21.61 -31.88 28.88
CA GLY A 201 -20.39 -32.39 28.27
C GLY A 201 -20.55 -32.79 26.81
N GLU A 202 -21.70 -32.53 26.21
CA GLU A 202 -22.00 -32.83 24.81
C GLU A 202 -21.28 -31.88 23.87
N ALA A 203 -20.85 -32.42 22.73
CA ALA A 203 -20.01 -31.70 21.78
C ALA A 203 -20.85 -30.78 20.88
N GLY A 204 -20.45 -29.51 20.79
CA GLY A 204 -21.06 -28.54 19.89
C GLY A 204 -20.10 -27.39 19.57
N PHE A 205 -20.67 -26.24 19.23
CA PHE A 205 -19.92 -25.06 18.80
C PHE A 205 -20.40 -23.79 19.51
N GLN A 206 -19.44 -23.01 19.98
CA GLN A 206 -19.62 -21.57 20.19
C GLN A 206 -19.39 -20.83 18.86
N VAL A 207 -19.97 -19.65 18.71
CA VAL A 207 -19.96 -18.92 17.43
C VAL A 207 -19.34 -17.53 17.58
N LEU A 208 -18.38 -17.23 16.71
CA LEU A 208 -17.84 -15.88 16.53
C LEU A 208 -18.34 -15.30 15.19
N LEU A 209 -18.71 -14.03 15.19
CA LEU A 209 -19.30 -13.34 14.04
C LEU A 209 -18.65 -11.98 13.78
N GLY A 210 -18.43 -11.60 12.52
CA GLY A 210 -18.06 -10.24 12.13
C GLY A 210 -16.56 -9.88 12.17
N GLY A 211 -15.67 -10.86 12.26
CA GLY A 211 -14.23 -10.64 12.27
C GLY A 211 -13.64 -10.18 10.93
N THR A 212 -12.66 -9.29 10.98
CA THR A 212 -11.99 -8.73 9.79
C THR A 212 -10.54 -8.32 10.03
N GLN A 213 -9.66 -8.57 9.06
CA GLN A 213 -8.25 -8.13 9.07
C GLN A 213 -7.97 -6.87 8.22
N GLY A 214 -8.93 -6.36 7.44
CA GLY A 214 -8.68 -5.39 6.35
C GLY A 214 -8.15 -4.02 6.79
N GLN A 215 -8.26 -3.01 5.92
CA GLN A 215 -7.77 -1.64 6.19
C GLN A 215 -8.21 -1.07 7.55
N ASN A 216 -9.43 -1.41 7.94
CA ASN A 216 -9.95 -1.18 9.26
C ASN A 216 -10.23 -2.61 9.78
N PRO A 217 -9.38 -3.16 10.66
CA PRO A 217 -9.56 -4.51 11.20
C PRO A 217 -10.52 -4.48 12.40
N ARG A 218 -11.13 -5.62 12.73
CA ARG A 218 -11.96 -5.83 13.92
C ARG A 218 -11.97 -7.29 14.30
N LEU A 219 -11.92 -7.61 15.59
CA LEU A 219 -12.15 -8.96 16.07
C LEU A 219 -13.64 -9.29 16.01
N ALA A 220 -13.95 -10.56 15.78
CA ALA A 220 -15.30 -11.07 15.78
C ALA A 220 -15.92 -10.93 17.17
N TRP A 221 -17.22 -10.62 17.22
CA TRP A 221 -18.01 -10.67 18.44
C TRP A 221 -18.39 -12.12 18.74
N HIS A 222 -18.55 -12.42 20.02
CA HIS A 222 -19.22 -13.63 20.44
C HIS A 222 -20.73 -13.51 20.17
N LEU A 223 -21.27 -14.47 19.41
CA LEU A 223 -22.71 -14.70 19.33
C LEU A 223 -23.04 -15.69 20.46
N PRO A 224 -23.82 -15.30 21.49
CA PRO A 224 -23.98 -16.07 22.73
C PRO A 224 -24.92 -17.28 22.55
N VAL A 225 -24.63 -18.13 21.57
CA VAL A 225 -25.38 -19.32 21.21
C VAL A 225 -24.47 -20.53 21.17
N PHE A 226 -25.00 -21.66 21.61
CA PHE A 226 -24.39 -22.97 21.46
C PHE A 226 -25.13 -23.75 20.37
N LEU A 227 -24.37 -24.40 19.48
CA LEU A 227 -24.92 -25.14 18.34
C LEU A 227 -24.43 -26.57 18.33
N TYR A 228 -25.35 -27.51 18.14
CA TYR A 228 -25.00 -28.87 17.78
C TYR A 228 -24.60 -28.97 16.29
N PRO A 229 -23.84 -30.00 15.88
CA PRO A 229 -23.35 -30.13 14.51
C PRO A 229 -24.41 -30.03 13.42
N ASP A 230 -25.63 -30.56 13.64
CA ASP A 230 -26.75 -30.52 12.69
C ASP A 230 -27.37 -29.13 12.53
N GLN A 231 -27.08 -28.20 13.45
CA GLN A 231 -27.60 -26.83 13.46
C GLN A 231 -26.68 -25.83 12.74
N VAL A 232 -25.44 -26.23 12.43
CA VAL A 232 -24.42 -25.38 11.80
C VAL A 232 -24.87 -24.88 10.42
N VAL A 233 -25.39 -25.77 9.58
CA VAL A 233 -25.78 -25.44 8.19
C VAL A 233 -26.96 -24.45 8.18
N PRO A 234 -28.08 -24.70 8.87
CA PRO A 234 -29.19 -23.73 8.92
C PRO A 234 -28.80 -22.36 9.47
N LEU A 235 -27.94 -22.30 10.51
CA LEU A 235 -27.44 -21.03 11.02
C LEU A 235 -26.57 -20.29 10.00
N THR A 236 -25.70 -21.02 9.31
CA THR A 236 -24.87 -20.44 8.26
C THR A 236 -25.74 -19.82 7.15
N GLU A 237 -26.77 -20.54 6.69
CA GLU A 237 -27.72 -20.03 5.70
C GLU A 237 -28.45 -18.77 6.19
N ALA A 238 -28.96 -18.77 7.43
CA ALA A 238 -29.66 -17.63 8.01
C ALA A 238 -28.76 -16.38 8.11
N ILE A 239 -27.48 -16.55 8.47
CA ILE A 239 -26.49 -15.45 8.49
C ILE A 239 -26.17 -14.95 7.07
N ILE A 240 -26.05 -15.84 6.09
CA ILE A 240 -25.83 -15.44 4.69
C ILE A 240 -27.04 -14.65 4.17
N GLN A 241 -28.26 -15.09 4.48
CA GLN A 241 -29.49 -14.37 4.13
C GLN A 241 -29.55 -12.99 4.77
N LEU A 242 -29.25 -12.90 6.08
CA LEU A 242 -29.14 -11.61 6.79
C LEU A 242 -28.19 -10.66 6.06
N PHE A 243 -26.99 -11.16 5.74
CA PHE A 243 -25.99 -10.34 5.08
C PHE A 243 -26.42 -9.91 3.67
N ARG A 244 -27.02 -10.83 2.90
CA ARG A 244 -27.49 -10.56 1.55
C ARG A 244 -28.59 -9.50 1.52
N GLU A 245 -29.53 -9.59 2.45
CA GLU A 245 -30.74 -8.74 2.50
C GLU A 245 -30.51 -7.40 3.16
N LYS A 246 -29.76 -7.37 4.27
CA LYS A 246 -29.58 -6.15 5.08
C LYS A 246 -28.21 -5.50 4.94
N GLY A 247 -27.23 -6.19 4.37
CA GLY A 247 -25.88 -5.64 4.21
C GLY A 247 -25.82 -4.50 3.19
N THR A 248 -25.23 -3.37 3.57
CA THR A 248 -25.07 -2.22 2.68
C THR A 248 -24.25 -2.56 1.43
N ARG A 249 -24.73 -2.09 0.27
CA ARG A 249 -24.09 -2.26 -1.04
C ARG A 249 -23.53 -0.95 -1.60
N GLU A 250 -23.73 0.18 -0.90
CA GLU A 250 -23.41 1.52 -1.39
C GLU A 250 -21.91 1.80 -1.45
N LYS A 251 -21.19 1.56 -0.35
CA LYS A 251 -19.76 1.85 -0.22
C LYS A 251 -18.99 0.55 0.02
N ARG A 252 -18.17 0.15 -0.97
CA ARG A 252 -17.41 -1.12 -0.92
C ARG A 252 -16.52 -1.28 0.32
N ASN A 253 -15.95 -0.18 0.83
CA ASN A 253 -15.12 -0.19 2.04
C ASN A 253 -15.94 -0.31 3.35
N LYS A 254 -17.26 -0.17 3.28
CA LYS A 254 -18.22 -0.34 4.38
C LYS A 254 -19.19 -1.52 4.18
N ALA A 255 -18.95 -2.40 3.20
CA ALA A 255 -19.88 -3.45 2.80
C ALA A 255 -19.62 -4.84 3.42
N ARG A 256 -18.70 -4.99 4.37
CA ARG A 256 -18.44 -6.27 5.07
C ARG A 256 -19.50 -6.54 6.14
N LEU A 257 -19.76 -7.81 6.44
CA LEU A 257 -20.73 -8.26 7.46
C LEU A 257 -20.58 -7.53 8.80
N ARG A 258 -19.34 -7.23 9.23
CA ARG A 258 -19.09 -6.49 10.47
C ARG A 258 -19.83 -5.15 10.57
N PHE A 259 -20.02 -4.44 9.46
CA PHE A 259 -20.63 -3.11 9.48
C PHE A 259 -22.13 -3.22 9.68
N LEU A 260 -22.74 -4.28 9.15
CA LEU A 260 -24.13 -4.62 9.45
C LEU A 260 -24.27 -4.97 10.94
N ILE A 261 -23.33 -5.73 11.52
CA ILE A 261 -23.36 -6.07 12.95
C ILE A 261 -23.13 -4.84 13.84
N GLU A 262 -22.26 -3.91 13.43
CA GLU A 262 -22.09 -2.61 14.09
C GLU A 262 -23.40 -1.80 14.11
N GLU A 263 -24.20 -1.89 13.06
CA GLU A 263 -25.46 -1.16 12.92
C GLU A 263 -26.59 -1.80 13.73
N ILE A 264 -26.82 -3.11 13.61
CA ILE A 264 -27.97 -3.78 14.23
C ILE A 264 -27.65 -4.38 15.61
N GLY A 265 -26.37 -4.45 15.98
CA GLY A 265 -25.88 -5.11 17.19
C GLY A 265 -26.05 -6.64 17.16
N ILE A 266 -25.43 -7.32 18.13
CA ILE A 266 -25.62 -8.77 18.29
C ILE A 266 -27.07 -9.12 18.62
N ALA A 267 -27.78 -8.25 19.35
CA ALA A 267 -29.21 -8.41 19.62
C ALA A 267 -30.05 -8.48 18.33
N GLY A 268 -29.83 -7.55 17.38
CA GLY A 268 -30.56 -7.58 16.10
C GLY A 268 -30.21 -8.80 15.22
N VAL A 269 -29.01 -9.37 15.37
CA VAL A 269 -28.66 -10.66 14.74
C VAL A 269 -29.45 -11.80 15.38
N ILE A 270 -29.56 -11.84 16.71
CA ILE A 270 -30.32 -12.86 17.43
C ILE A 270 -31.80 -12.80 17.02
N ASP A 271 -32.42 -11.62 17.02
CA ASP A 271 -33.81 -11.43 16.60
C ASP A 271 -34.07 -12.00 15.20
N TRP A 272 -33.13 -11.75 14.27
CA TRP A 272 -33.18 -12.32 12.93
C TRP A 272 -33.09 -13.85 12.94
N LEU A 273 -32.16 -14.41 13.71
CA LEU A 273 -31.95 -15.86 13.79
C LEU A 273 -33.16 -16.56 14.42
N GLU A 274 -33.78 -15.98 15.45
CA GLU A 274 -35.00 -16.53 16.07
C GLU A 274 -36.16 -16.62 15.08
N GLU A 275 -36.26 -15.67 14.14
CA GLU A 275 -37.29 -15.69 13.09
C GLU A 275 -37.00 -16.75 12.02
N LYS A 276 -35.74 -16.93 11.63
CA LYS A 276 -35.36 -17.76 10.47
C LYS A 276 -35.05 -19.22 10.79
N LEU A 277 -34.60 -19.52 12.01
CA LEU A 277 -34.14 -20.86 12.35
C LEU A 277 -35.30 -21.82 12.62
N PRO A 278 -35.20 -23.08 12.17
CA PRO A 278 -36.23 -24.09 12.41
C PRO A 278 -36.14 -24.71 13.82
N PHE A 279 -35.20 -24.26 14.65
CA PHE A 279 -34.95 -24.75 15.99
C PHE A 279 -34.76 -23.60 16.96
N ARG A 280 -34.96 -23.88 18.25
CA ARG A 280 -34.67 -22.93 19.33
C ARG A 280 -33.17 -22.93 19.60
N MET A 281 -32.53 -21.76 19.49
CA MET A 281 -31.12 -21.60 19.85
C MET A 281 -30.90 -21.83 21.34
N GLN A 282 -29.83 -22.52 21.70
CA GLN A 282 -29.38 -22.68 23.09
C GLN A 282 -28.37 -21.59 23.44
N PRO A 283 -28.37 -21.07 24.68
CA PRO A 283 -27.36 -20.12 25.12
C PRO A 283 -26.00 -20.81 25.28
N SER A 284 -24.92 -20.11 24.91
CA SER A 284 -23.56 -20.52 25.27
C SER A 284 -23.28 -20.27 26.76
N ILE A 285 -22.59 -21.18 27.43
CA ILE A 285 -22.26 -21.07 28.87
C ILE A 285 -21.09 -20.11 29.13
N SER A 286 -20.20 -19.95 28.15
CA SER A 286 -19.04 -19.07 28.21
C SER A 286 -18.73 -18.50 26.83
N GLU A 287 -17.78 -17.57 26.76
CA GLU A 287 -17.18 -17.14 25.49
C GLU A 287 -16.04 -18.09 25.07
N PRO A 288 -15.74 -18.20 23.76
CA PRO A 288 -14.57 -18.92 23.28
C PRO A 288 -13.28 -18.42 23.93
N ILE A 289 -12.50 -19.34 24.47
CA ILE A 289 -11.21 -19.03 25.09
C ILE A 289 -10.13 -19.25 24.02
N PRO A 290 -9.30 -18.25 23.72
CA PRO A 290 -8.19 -18.46 22.81
C PRO A 290 -7.11 -19.34 23.45
N THR A 291 -6.42 -20.12 22.64
CA THR A 291 -5.32 -20.96 23.14
C THR A 291 -4.20 -20.13 23.76
N ALA A 292 -3.49 -20.71 24.72
CA ALA A 292 -2.36 -20.06 25.38
C ALA A 292 -1.10 -20.04 24.51
N VAL A 293 -0.96 -21.00 23.58
CA VAL A 293 0.23 -21.17 22.73
C VAL A 293 -0.16 -21.38 21.27
N PRO A 294 0.60 -20.84 20.31
CA PRO A 294 0.36 -21.13 18.90
C PRO A 294 0.48 -22.62 18.58
N GLU A 295 -0.40 -23.13 17.72
CA GLU A 295 -0.32 -24.51 17.21
C GLU A 295 0.87 -24.70 16.27
N GLU A 296 1.60 -25.80 16.41
CA GLU A 296 2.71 -26.17 15.52
C GLU A 296 2.27 -27.25 14.52
N PHE A 297 2.31 -26.91 13.22
CA PHE A 297 1.89 -27.84 12.15
C PHE A 297 3.04 -28.58 11.46
N VAL A 298 4.29 -28.33 11.84
CA VAL A 298 5.48 -28.94 11.24
C VAL A 298 6.05 -30.01 12.16
N GLY A 299 6.50 -31.13 11.60
CA GLY A 299 7.07 -32.24 12.36
C GLY A 299 6.22 -33.51 12.32
N TRP A 300 6.55 -34.44 13.21
CA TRP A 300 5.84 -35.70 13.35
C TRP A 300 4.72 -35.55 14.37
N ILE A 301 3.49 -35.52 13.86
CA ILE A 301 2.29 -35.34 14.67
C ILE A 301 1.60 -36.69 14.79
N ARG A 302 1.30 -37.07 16.04
CA ARG A 302 0.67 -38.34 16.33
C ARG A 302 -0.81 -38.26 15.96
N GLN A 303 -1.35 -39.32 15.36
CA GLN A 303 -2.77 -39.41 15.10
C GLN A 303 -3.50 -40.16 16.23
N SER A 304 -4.83 -39.99 16.29
CA SER A 304 -5.73 -40.76 17.17
C SER A 304 -5.52 -42.26 17.03
N ASN A 305 -5.28 -42.75 15.80
CA ASN A 305 -4.73 -44.08 15.58
C ASN A 305 -3.23 -44.11 15.93
N PRO A 306 -2.81 -44.78 17.01
CA PRO A 306 -1.43 -44.73 17.50
C PRO A 306 -0.40 -45.39 16.55
N LYS A 307 -0.85 -46.10 15.52
CA LYS A 307 0.02 -46.72 14.49
C LYS A 307 0.34 -45.77 13.34
N LEU A 308 -0.40 -44.68 13.21
CA LEU A 308 -0.31 -43.74 12.10
C LEU A 308 0.20 -42.37 12.59
N TRP A 309 0.85 -41.67 11.67
CA TRP A 309 1.48 -40.39 11.90
C TRP A 309 1.20 -39.43 10.74
N THR A 310 1.12 -38.15 11.09
CA THR A 310 1.11 -37.04 10.15
C THR A 310 2.52 -36.47 10.06
N MET A 311 3.00 -36.28 8.83
CA MET A 311 4.25 -35.63 8.49
C MET A 311 3.97 -34.20 8.05
N GLY A 312 4.00 -33.27 9.00
CA GLY A 312 3.93 -31.83 8.72
C GLY A 312 5.26 -31.32 8.18
N LEU A 313 5.23 -30.55 7.09
CA LEU A 313 6.44 -30.12 6.39
C LEU A 313 6.61 -28.61 6.44
N SER A 314 7.86 -28.19 6.66
CA SER A 314 8.29 -26.80 6.50
C SER A 314 8.17 -26.40 5.03
N VAL A 315 7.33 -25.40 4.76
CA VAL A 315 7.23 -24.75 3.45
C VAL A 315 7.54 -23.27 3.64
N PRO A 316 8.80 -22.84 3.44
CA PRO A 316 9.21 -21.47 3.70
C PRO A 316 8.30 -20.45 3.00
N LEU A 317 7.65 -19.61 3.80
CA LEU A 317 6.70 -18.59 3.35
C LEU A 317 5.57 -19.14 2.45
N GLY A 318 5.29 -20.43 2.56
CA GLY A 318 4.26 -21.14 1.80
C GLY A 318 4.47 -21.26 0.31
N ARG A 319 5.70 -21.17 -0.20
CA ARG A 319 5.99 -21.34 -1.64
C ARG A 319 6.66 -22.68 -1.91
N MET A 320 6.08 -23.45 -2.82
CA MET A 320 6.66 -24.68 -3.36
C MET A 320 6.90 -24.58 -4.86
N THR A 321 7.85 -25.36 -5.35
CA THR A 321 7.95 -25.67 -6.78
C THR A 321 6.92 -26.72 -7.18
N TRP A 322 6.58 -26.79 -8.46
CA TRP A 322 5.73 -27.86 -8.99
C TRP A 322 6.30 -29.26 -8.70
N LYS A 323 7.64 -29.42 -8.77
CA LYS A 323 8.33 -30.69 -8.49
C LYS A 323 8.13 -31.14 -7.04
N GLN A 324 8.17 -30.19 -6.11
CA GLN A 324 7.90 -30.47 -4.71
C GLN A 324 6.47 -30.95 -4.51
N LEU A 325 5.47 -30.28 -5.09
CA LEU A 325 4.08 -30.70 -4.97
C LEU A 325 3.78 -32.04 -5.66
N GLU A 326 4.35 -32.29 -6.85
CA GLU A 326 4.24 -33.61 -7.49
C GLU A 326 4.93 -34.69 -6.65
N GLY A 327 6.13 -34.40 -6.13
CA GLY A 327 6.84 -35.31 -5.25
C GLY A 327 6.01 -35.67 -4.02
N LEU A 328 5.39 -34.68 -3.36
CA LEU A 328 4.49 -34.93 -2.22
C LEU A 328 3.29 -35.79 -2.59
N SER A 329 2.72 -35.62 -3.78
CA SER A 329 1.68 -36.53 -4.27
C SER A 329 2.18 -37.98 -4.32
N LEU A 330 3.36 -38.21 -4.88
CA LEU A 330 3.94 -39.55 -4.96
C LEU A 330 4.28 -40.13 -3.57
N LEU A 331 4.85 -39.30 -2.68
CA LEU A 331 5.19 -39.71 -1.32
C LEU A 331 3.95 -40.04 -0.48
N SER A 332 2.89 -39.27 -0.62
CA SER A 332 1.63 -39.55 0.10
C SER A 332 1.05 -40.91 -0.26
N LYS A 333 1.17 -41.35 -1.53
CA LYS A 333 0.76 -42.70 -1.95
C LYS A 333 1.74 -43.78 -1.51
N LYS A 334 3.04 -43.48 -1.53
CA LYS A 334 4.10 -44.44 -1.21
C LYS A 334 4.12 -44.77 0.28
N TRP A 335 3.96 -43.76 1.12
CA TRP A 335 4.17 -43.88 2.57
C TRP A 335 2.90 -43.70 3.39
N GLY A 336 1.83 -43.14 2.83
CA GLY A 336 0.51 -43.00 3.46
C GLY A 336 -0.60 -43.63 2.60
N ASP A 337 -1.77 -43.00 2.60
CA ASP A 337 -2.95 -43.44 1.83
C ASP A 337 -3.28 -42.52 0.65
N GLY A 338 -2.36 -41.63 0.28
CA GLY A 338 -2.56 -40.65 -0.78
C GLY A 338 -3.34 -39.41 -0.36
N GLN A 339 -3.49 -39.13 0.94
CA GLN A 339 -4.09 -37.89 1.44
C GLN A 339 -3.02 -36.88 1.89
N LEU A 340 -3.30 -35.60 1.65
CA LEU A 340 -2.52 -34.45 2.09
C LEU A 340 -3.43 -33.45 2.82
N ARG A 341 -2.80 -32.56 3.59
CA ARG A 341 -3.45 -31.45 4.29
C ARG A 341 -2.73 -30.14 4.04
N THR A 342 -3.44 -29.08 3.68
CA THR A 342 -2.89 -27.72 3.67
C THR A 342 -3.14 -27.01 5.00
N THR A 343 -2.33 -26.03 5.36
CA THR A 343 -2.51 -25.29 6.62
C THR A 343 -2.81 -23.81 6.40
N GLN A 344 -3.51 -23.20 7.35
CA GLN A 344 -3.73 -21.75 7.44
C GLN A 344 -2.44 -20.97 7.72
N GLU A 345 -1.35 -21.66 8.06
CA GLU A 345 0.00 -21.11 8.20
C GLU A 345 0.87 -21.33 6.97
N GLN A 346 0.23 -21.56 5.83
CA GLN A 346 0.89 -21.73 4.53
C GLN A 346 1.76 -23.00 4.43
N GLY A 347 1.51 -24.01 5.25
CA GLY A 347 2.19 -25.31 5.22
C GLY A 347 1.43 -26.40 4.47
N ILE A 348 2.05 -27.58 4.37
CA ILE A 348 1.43 -28.80 3.84
C ILE A 348 1.90 -30.02 4.63
N ALA A 349 1.05 -31.04 4.73
CA ALA A 349 1.37 -32.30 5.42
C ALA A 349 0.94 -33.52 4.61
N VAL A 350 1.65 -34.63 4.82
CA VAL A 350 1.26 -35.97 4.38
C VAL A 350 0.74 -36.73 5.57
N ILE A 351 -0.44 -37.34 5.47
CA ILE A 351 -1.08 -38.01 6.60
C ILE A 351 -1.06 -39.53 6.45
N ASN A 352 -1.44 -40.22 7.53
CA ASN A 352 -1.69 -41.67 7.57
C ASN A 352 -0.44 -42.51 7.28
N ILE A 353 0.73 -42.01 7.71
CA ILE A 353 2.02 -42.71 7.55
C ILE A 353 2.20 -43.73 8.68
N PRO A 354 2.37 -45.03 8.39
CA PRO A 354 2.66 -46.02 9.42
C PRO A 354 3.98 -45.73 10.14
N ASN A 355 4.00 -45.96 11.46
CA ASN A 355 5.14 -45.65 12.34
C ASN A 355 6.51 -46.16 11.81
N GLY A 356 6.55 -47.35 11.20
CA GLY A 356 7.79 -47.94 10.66
C GLY A 356 8.38 -47.21 9.45
N PHE A 357 7.62 -46.35 8.79
CA PHE A 357 8.05 -45.66 7.57
C PHE A 357 8.44 -44.20 7.79
N ARG A 358 8.33 -43.67 9.01
CA ARG A 358 8.64 -42.25 9.30
C ARG A 358 10.02 -41.82 8.81
N GLY A 359 11.07 -42.58 9.12
CA GLY A 359 12.43 -42.27 8.68
C GLY A 359 12.59 -42.28 7.17
N ALA A 360 11.99 -43.26 6.47
CA ALA A 360 12.06 -43.35 5.02
C ALA A 360 11.25 -42.23 4.33
N ALA A 361 10.06 -41.90 4.87
CA ALA A 361 9.23 -40.81 4.39
C ALA A 361 9.92 -39.44 4.56
N ALA A 362 10.56 -39.19 5.70
CA ALA A 362 11.35 -37.98 5.92
C ALA A 362 12.56 -37.91 4.97
N THR A 363 13.24 -39.03 4.72
CA THR A 363 14.38 -39.09 3.79
C THR A 363 13.95 -38.73 2.37
N ASP A 364 12.83 -39.29 1.91
CA ASP A 364 12.31 -38.97 0.58
C ASP A 364 11.79 -37.51 0.49
N ALA A 365 11.19 -36.98 1.54
CA ALA A 365 10.79 -35.57 1.60
C ALA A 365 12.01 -34.65 1.54
N ALA A 366 13.09 -34.98 2.26
CA ALA A 366 14.34 -34.24 2.23
C ALA A 366 14.99 -34.24 0.85
N ALA A 367 14.85 -35.32 0.06
CA ALA A 367 15.30 -35.36 -1.33
C ALA A 367 14.55 -34.38 -2.24
N LEU A 368 13.36 -33.91 -1.84
CA LEU A 368 12.60 -32.83 -2.50
C LEU A 368 12.94 -31.43 -1.94
N GLY A 369 13.85 -31.34 -0.98
CA GLY A 369 14.16 -30.10 -0.26
C GLY A 369 13.06 -29.67 0.71
N LEU A 370 12.26 -30.63 1.21
CA LEU A 370 11.23 -30.39 2.22
C LEU A 370 11.59 -31.12 3.51
N SER A 371 11.37 -30.49 4.66
CA SER A 371 11.84 -30.98 5.95
C SER A 371 10.71 -31.07 6.97
N VAL A 372 10.76 -32.10 7.81
CA VAL A 372 9.95 -32.21 9.05
C VAL A 372 10.55 -31.40 10.21
N HIS A 373 11.73 -30.84 10.01
CA HIS A 373 12.38 -29.93 10.93
C HIS A 373 12.35 -28.53 10.32
N ALA A 374 11.78 -27.59 11.06
CA ALA A 374 11.82 -26.17 10.76
C ALA A 374 12.60 -25.46 11.86
N ASP A 375 13.31 -24.39 11.50
CA ASP A 375 13.83 -23.49 12.53
C ASP A 375 12.77 -22.48 12.98
N GLU A 376 13.08 -21.72 14.02
CA GLU A 376 12.13 -20.77 14.62
C GLU A 376 11.64 -19.71 13.63
N PHE A 377 12.44 -19.34 12.62
CA PHE A 377 12.00 -18.36 11.62
C PHE A 377 11.03 -18.99 10.62
N GLU A 378 11.29 -20.22 10.19
CA GLU A 378 10.36 -20.94 9.30
C GLU A 378 9.01 -21.20 9.97
N LEU A 379 8.98 -21.47 11.28
CA LEU A 379 7.75 -21.68 12.04
C LEU A 379 6.99 -20.38 12.31
N ASN A 380 7.70 -19.29 12.63
CA ASN A 380 7.06 -18.09 13.20
C ASN A 380 6.92 -16.94 12.19
N THR A 381 7.24 -17.14 10.91
CA THR A 381 7.13 -16.09 9.89
C THR A 381 6.09 -16.40 8.83
N MET A 382 5.35 -15.36 8.43
CA MET A 382 4.32 -15.47 7.40
C MET A 382 4.41 -14.28 6.44
N ALA A 383 4.22 -14.53 5.15
CA ALA A 383 4.24 -13.46 4.15
C ALA A 383 3.16 -13.63 3.09
N CYS A 384 2.53 -12.52 2.70
CA CYS A 384 1.57 -12.52 1.60
C CYS A 384 2.31 -12.63 0.25
N THR A 385 1.56 -12.64 -0.85
CA THR A 385 2.16 -12.67 -2.21
C THR A 385 2.99 -11.42 -2.54
N GLY A 386 2.67 -10.27 -1.96
CA GLY A 386 3.43 -9.03 -2.15
C GLY A 386 3.34 -8.44 -3.56
N SER A 387 4.07 -7.35 -3.79
CA SER A 387 4.12 -6.63 -5.07
C SER A 387 4.71 -7.46 -6.22
N GLN A 388 5.30 -8.63 -5.94
CA GLN A 388 5.77 -9.59 -6.95
C GLN A 388 4.64 -9.96 -7.93
N PHE A 389 3.45 -10.30 -7.42
CA PHE A 389 2.30 -10.67 -8.27
C PHE A 389 1.01 -9.90 -7.93
N CYS A 390 0.88 -9.34 -6.73
CA CYS A 390 -0.37 -8.73 -6.29
C CYS A 390 -0.54 -7.29 -6.82
N ASN A 391 -1.64 -7.01 -7.53
CA ASN A 391 -1.90 -5.68 -8.10
C ASN A 391 -1.98 -4.57 -7.04
N ILE A 392 -2.56 -4.86 -5.87
CA ILE A 392 -2.79 -3.88 -4.79
C ILE A 392 -1.63 -3.74 -3.80
N ALA A 393 -0.66 -4.66 -3.82
CA ALA A 393 0.47 -4.60 -2.92
C ALA A 393 1.37 -3.42 -3.29
N VAL A 394 1.68 -2.58 -2.32
CA VAL A 394 2.58 -1.44 -2.51
C VAL A 394 4.03 -1.82 -2.23
N THR A 395 4.28 -2.93 -1.53
CA THR A 395 5.62 -3.44 -1.19
C THR A 395 5.74 -4.94 -1.51
N GLU A 396 6.93 -5.40 -1.90
CA GLU A 396 7.21 -6.85 -2.02
C GLU A 396 7.16 -7.49 -0.61
N THR A 397 6.91 -8.81 -0.48
CA THR A 397 6.90 -9.43 0.85
C THR A 397 7.66 -10.75 0.95
N LYS A 398 7.55 -11.68 0.00
CA LYS A 398 8.19 -13.00 0.21
C LYS A 398 9.71 -12.91 0.11
N GLY A 399 10.22 -12.13 -0.85
CA GLY A 399 11.64 -11.86 -1.00
C GLY A 399 12.19 -11.04 0.16
N HIS A 400 11.47 -9.99 0.58
CA HIS A 400 11.89 -9.16 1.73
C HIS A 400 11.89 -9.94 3.04
N MET A 401 10.87 -10.78 3.30
CA MET A 401 10.85 -11.63 4.49
C MET A 401 12.00 -12.63 4.48
N PHE A 402 12.30 -13.27 3.35
CA PHE A 402 13.44 -14.16 3.22
C PHE A 402 14.76 -13.45 3.56
N GLN A 403 14.98 -12.24 3.03
CA GLN A 403 16.18 -11.45 3.33
C GLN A 403 16.24 -11.00 4.80
N LEU A 404 15.10 -10.66 5.41
CA LEU A 404 15.02 -10.31 6.82
C LEU A 404 15.43 -11.49 7.69
N ILE A 405 14.87 -12.68 7.44
CA ILE A 405 15.20 -13.92 8.16
C ILE A 405 16.71 -14.19 8.08
N GLU A 406 17.30 -14.14 6.87
CA GLU A 406 18.74 -14.38 6.69
C GLU A 406 19.62 -13.37 7.46
N LYS A 407 19.20 -12.11 7.52
CA LYS A 407 19.92 -11.08 8.30
C LYS A 407 19.78 -11.31 9.80
N LEU A 408 18.60 -11.67 10.31
CA LEU A 408 18.36 -11.94 11.74
C LEU A 408 19.10 -13.22 12.20
N ARG A 409 19.12 -14.27 11.36
CA ARG A 409 19.91 -15.49 11.61
C ARG A 409 21.40 -15.18 11.75
N LYS A 410 21.95 -14.33 10.88
CA LYS A 410 23.37 -13.90 10.95
C LYS A 410 23.70 -13.11 12.21
N ARG A 411 22.71 -12.44 12.80
CA ARG A 411 22.84 -11.74 14.09
C ARG A 411 22.64 -12.66 15.30
N ALA A 412 22.37 -13.95 15.06
CA ALA A 412 22.05 -14.94 16.08
C ALA A 412 20.82 -14.58 16.93
N LEU A 413 19.91 -13.74 16.40
CA LEU A 413 18.66 -13.40 17.05
C LEU A 413 17.79 -14.66 17.19
N LYS A 414 17.19 -14.81 18.37
CA LYS A 414 16.21 -15.85 18.70
C LYS A 414 14.84 -15.22 18.77
N LEU A 415 13.83 -15.91 18.22
CA LEU A 415 12.44 -15.51 18.29
C LEU A 415 11.76 -16.08 19.52
N HIS A 416 12.13 -17.28 19.98
CA HIS A 416 11.48 -17.94 21.12
C HIS A 416 9.93 -17.90 21.03
N GLY A 417 9.39 -18.17 19.83
CA GLY A 417 7.94 -18.15 19.56
C GLY A 417 7.35 -16.79 19.13
N ILE A 418 8.14 -15.72 19.06
CA ILE A 418 7.67 -14.41 18.55
C ILE A 418 7.33 -14.51 17.07
N ARG A 419 6.08 -14.19 16.72
CA ARG A 419 5.56 -14.30 15.35
C ARG A 419 5.71 -13.01 14.55
N ILE A 420 6.24 -13.12 13.34
CA ILE A 420 6.45 -11.99 12.42
C ILE A 420 5.63 -12.18 11.14
N HIS A 421 4.63 -11.34 10.92
CA HIS A 421 3.75 -11.44 9.75
C HIS A 421 3.89 -10.21 8.84
N MET A 422 4.12 -10.44 7.54
CA MET A 422 4.41 -9.39 6.55
C MET A 422 3.36 -9.35 5.43
N SER A 423 2.66 -8.23 5.33
CA SER A 423 1.67 -7.96 4.28
C SER A 423 2.08 -6.76 3.42
N GLY A 424 2.01 -6.86 2.10
CA GLY A 424 2.48 -5.79 1.21
C GLY A 424 1.52 -4.59 1.07
N CYS A 425 0.40 -4.59 1.78
CA CYS A 425 -0.58 -3.50 1.82
C CYS A 425 -1.51 -3.64 3.05
N PRO A 426 -2.37 -2.64 3.33
CA PRO A 426 -3.33 -2.67 4.44
C PRO A 426 -4.41 -3.78 4.39
N SER A 427 -4.50 -4.57 3.32
CA SER A 427 -5.48 -5.66 3.24
C SER A 427 -5.20 -6.83 4.19
N SER A 428 -4.00 -6.88 4.79
CA SER A 428 -3.60 -7.86 5.80
C SER A 428 -3.83 -9.33 5.40
N CYS A 429 -3.43 -9.70 4.19
CA CYS A 429 -3.59 -11.08 3.71
C CYS A 429 -2.74 -12.09 4.51
N ALA A 430 -1.64 -11.65 5.11
CA ALA A 430 -0.82 -12.43 6.03
C ALA A 430 -1.13 -12.13 7.51
N GLN A 431 -2.24 -11.46 7.82
CA GLN A 431 -2.70 -11.25 9.20
C GLN A 431 -1.68 -10.50 10.07
N HIS A 432 -1.17 -9.36 9.59
CA HIS A 432 -0.15 -8.60 10.32
C HIS A 432 -0.71 -7.94 11.59
N PHE A 433 -2.02 -7.68 11.68
CA PHE A 433 -2.59 -7.11 12.91
C PHE A 433 -2.71 -8.12 14.05
N THR A 434 -2.70 -9.42 13.79
CA THR A 434 -2.82 -10.45 14.85
C THR A 434 -1.53 -11.25 15.01
N ALA A 435 -0.39 -10.60 14.77
CA ALA A 435 0.94 -11.13 15.01
C ALA A 435 1.62 -10.33 16.11
N ASP A 436 2.56 -10.96 16.82
CA ASP A 436 3.39 -10.29 17.81
C ASP A 436 4.09 -9.08 17.18
N ILE A 437 4.63 -9.29 15.97
CA ILE A 437 5.26 -8.29 15.12
C ILE A 437 4.55 -8.26 13.75
N GLY A 438 3.78 -7.21 13.52
CA GLY A 438 3.04 -6.97 12.28
C GLY A 438 3.73 -5.99 11.34
N LEU A 439 3.97 -6.37 10.09
CA LEU A 439 4.56 -5.50 9.06
C LEU A 439 3.55 -5.22 7.95
N LYS A 440 3.15 -3.94 7.81
CA LYS A 440 2.23 -3.45 6.77
C LYS A 440 2.98 -2.64 5.74
N GLY A 441 3.03 -3.13 4.51
CA GLY A 441 3.74 -2.52 3.39
C GLY A 441 3.22 -1.13 3.06
N VAL A 442 4.15 -0.18 2.94
CA VAL A 442 3.92 1.22 2.58
C VAL A 442 4.98 1.69 1.58
N ARG A 443 4.69 2.79 0.88
CA ARG A 443 5.70 3.53 0.13
C ARG A 443 6.24 4.62 1.04
N VAL A 444 7.52 4.50 1.39
CA VAL A 444 8.18 5.44 2.27
C VAL A 444 8.71 6.58 1.42
N ARG A 445 8.18 7.78 1.66
CA ARG A 445 8.65 8.98 0.97
C ARG A 445 10.03 9.34 1.51
N ARG A 446 10.98 9.51 0.60
CA ARG A 446 12.32 10.01 0.89
C ARG A 446 12.51 11.34 0.17
N LEU A 447 13.59 12.03 0.51
CA LEU A 447 13.97 13.28 -0.16
C LEU A 447 14.08 13.08 -1.69
N VAL A 448 14.47 11.86 -2.13
CA VAL A 448 14.18 11.41 -3.50
C VAL A 448 13.44 10.09 -3.60
N GLY A 449 12.37 10.14 -4.38
CA GLY A 449 11.57 8.99 -4.73
C GLY A 449 10.81 8.42 -3.54
N THR A 450 10.36 7.19 -3.73
CA THR A 450 9.71 6.41 -2.68
C THR A 450 10.43 5.08 -2.61
N LYS A 451 10.90 4.71 -1.43
CA LYS A 451 11.38 3.35 -1.19
C LYS A 451 10.22 2.48 -0.76
N GLU A 452 10.39 1.18 -0.96
CA GLU A 452 9.54 0.22 -0.26
C GLU A 452 9.87 0.26 1.22
N GLY A 453 8.86 0.06 2.05
CA GLY A 453 9.03 -0.06 3.49
C GLY A 453 7.77 -0.58 4.15
N PHE A 454 7.76 -0.52 5.48
CA PHE A 454 6.71 -1.08 6.31
C PHE A 454 6.38 -0.19 7.51
N ASP A 455 5.10 -0.09 7.81
CA ASP A 455 4.63 0.29 9.14
C ASP A 455 4.70 -0.95 10.04
N LEU A 456 5.25 -0.78 11.25
CA LEU A 456 5.41 -1.82 12.25
C LEU A 456 4.34 -1.68 13.34
N PHE A 457 3.66 -2.79 13.62
CA PHE A 457 2.66 -2.97 14.66
C PHE A 457 3.16 -4.00 15.67
N LEU A 458 2.93 -3.76 16.96
CA LEU A 458 3.34 -4.65 18.05
C LEU A 458 2.16 -4.98 18.96
N GLY A 459 2.23 -6.11 19.68
CA GLY A 459 1.26 -6.47 20.69
C GLY A 459 -0.02 -7.14 20.17
N GLY A 460 -0.02 -7.62 18.92
CA GLY A 460 -1.15 -8.34 18.32
C GLY A 460 -1.02 -9.85 18.48
N GLY A 461 -2.12 -10.59 18.37
CA GLY A 461 -2.10 -12.05 18.55
C GLY A 461 -2.57 -12.48 19.94
N LEU A 462 -1.94 -13.50 20.52
CA LEU A 462 -2.35 -14.15 21.77
C LEU A 462 -1.65 -13.53 22.99
N ALA A 463 -2.42 -12.95 23.91
CA ALA A 463 -1.94 -12.43 25.19
C ALA A 463 -2.95 -12.72 26.32
N GLY A 464 -3.36 -14.00 26.45
CA GLY A 464 -4.50 -14.40 27.30
C GLY A 464 -5.86 -14.12 26.66
N GLN A 465 -5.94 -13.10 25.79
CA GLN A 465 -7.00 -12.87 24.83
C GLN A 465 -6.42 -12.58 23.44
N VAL A 466 -7.28 -12.55 22.41
CA VAL A 466 -6.86 -12.11 21.07
C VAL A 466 -6.89 -10.61 20.99
N HIS A 467 -5.82 -10.00 20.49
CA HIS A 467 -5.79 -8.57 20.26
C HIS A 467 -5.23 -8.16 18.89
N MET A 468 -5.62 -6.96 18.45
CA MET A 468 -5.04 -6.30 17.28
C MET A 468 -3.80 -5.48 17.68
N GLY A 469 -2.71 -5.62 16.93
CA GLY A 469 -1.46 -4.92 17.15
C GLY A 469 -1.61 -3.41 17.03
N LEU A 470 -0.89 -2.69 17.89
CA LEU A 470 -0.87 -1.25 17.97
C LEU A 470 0.29 -0.69 17.13
N PRO A 471 0.12 0.46 16.46
CA PRO A 471 1.18 1.04 15.67
C PRO A 471 2.36 1.44 16.57
N TYR A 472 3.56 0.97 16.23
CA TYR A 472 4.79 1.32 16.95
C TYR A 472 5.63 2.34 16.18
N ARG A 473 5.92 2.06 14.90
CA ARG A 473 6.77 2.92 14.06
C ARG A 473 6.31 2.83 12.60
N LEU A 474 6.06 3.98 11.97
CA LEU A 474 5.55 4.07 10.61
C LEU A 474 6.69 4.36 9.62
N GLY A 475 6.56 3.87 8.39
CA GLY A 475 7.46 4.22 7.29
C GLY A 475 8.92 3.76 7.45
N ILE A 476 9.14 2.57 7.98
CA ILE A 476 10.49 1.97 8.13
C ILE A 476 10.97 1.49 6.76
N ASP A 477 12.17 1.90 6.33
CA ASP A 477 12.77 1.35 5.11
C ASP A 477 13.07 -0.14 5.29
N VAL A 478 12.92 -0.92 4.21
CA VAL A 478 13.21 -2.37 4.23
C VAL A 478 14.60 -2.67 4.81
N ASP A 479 15.61 -1.85 4.45
CA ASP A 479 16.99 -2.04 4.91
C ASP A 479 17.17 -1.84 6.42
N GLN A 480 16.29 -1.08 7.05
CA GLN A 480 16.31 -0.80 8.49
C GLN A 480 15.57 -1.86 9.30
N LEU A 481 14.70 -2.67 8.68
CA LEU A 481 13.89 -3.67 9.39
C LEU A 481 14.71 -4.57 10.33
N PRO A 482 15.87 -5.15 9.93
CA PRO A 482 16.62 -6.02 10.84
C PRO A 482 17.01 -5.33 12.14
N ASN A 483 17.40 -4.04 12.07
CA ASN A 483 17.76 -3.25 13.25
C ASN A 483 16.55 -2.99 14.14
N VAL A 484 15.41 -2.65 13.54
CA VAL A 484 14.19 -2.35 14.31
C VAL A 484 13.61 -3.61 14.95
N ILE A 485 13.66 -4.75 14.26
CA ILE A 485 13.20 -6.03 14.82
C ILE A 485 14.08 -6.45 16.00
N GLU A 486 15.41 -6.36 15.86
CA GLU A 486 16.34 -6.63 16.94
C GLU A 486 16.14 -5.69 18.14
N GLU A 487 15.95 -4.39 17.89
CA GLU A 487 15.62 -3.38 18.91
C GLU A 487 14.39 -3.79 19.74
N VAL A 488 13.30 -4.20 19.09
CA VAL A 488 12.05 -4.53 19.81
C VAL A 488 12.09 -5.90 20.50
N THR A 489 12.86 -6.86 19.97
CA THR A 489 13.07 -8.15 20.62
C THR A 489 14.00 -8.04 21.82
N ASP A 490 15.07 -7.26 21.71
CA ASP A 490 16.02 -7.07 22.81
C ASP A 490 15.37 -6.34 23.98
N GLU A 491 14.59 -5.29 23.71
CA GLU A 491 13.85 -4.58 24.76
C GLU A 491 12.88 -5.50 25.50
N TYR A 492 12.22 -6.44 24.79
CA TYR A 492 11.41 -7.48 25.43
C TYR A 492 12.26 -8.41 26.29
N TYR A 493 13.33 -9.00 25.74
CA TYR A 493 14.17 -9.95 26.49
C TYR A 493 14.82 -9.33 27.72
N LEU A 494 15.18 -8.05 27.67
CA LEU A 494 15.81 -7.35 28.79
C LEU A 494 14.83 -6.98 29.91
N ARG A 495 13.53 -6.81 29.62
CA ARG A 495 12.59 -6.15 30.56
C ARG A 495 11.29 -6.88 30.83
N HIS A 496 10.98 -7.96 30.12
CA HIS A 496 9.77 -8.72 30.35
C HIS A 496 9.75 -9.34 31.76
N LYS A 497 8.55 -9.46 32.33
CA LYS A 497 8.33 -10.19 33.58
C LYS A 497 8.32 -11.70 33.30
N PRO A 498 8.68 -12.56 34.27
CA PRO A 498 8.54 -14.00 34.13
C PRO A 498 7.12 -14.41 33.69
N GLY A 499 7.03 -15.24 32.64
CA GLY A 499 5.74 -15.70 32.09
C GLY A 499 4.99 -14.70 31.22
N GLN A 500 5.49 -13.46 31.06
CA GLN A 500 4.86 -12.46 30.21
C GLN A 500 5.15 -12.72 28.73
N THR A 501 4.13 -12.79 27.88
CA THR A 501 4.30 -12.95 26.43
C THR A 501 4.79 -11.66 25.78
N PHE A 502 5.42 -11.76 24.61
CA PHE A 502 5.84 -10.59 23.82
C PHE A 502 4.68 -9.64 23.55
N SER A 503 3.53 -10.21 23.19
CA SER A 503 2.31 -9.44 22.92
C SER A 503 1.80 -8.65 24.12
N SER A 504 1.70 -9.28 25.30
CA SER A 504 1.31 -8.61 26.55
C SER A 504 2.29 -7.50 26.90
N PHE A 505 3.59 -7.78 26.84
CA PHE A 505 4.64 -6.80 27.17
C PHE A 505 4.55 -5.52 26.33
N TRP A 506 4.47 -5.65 25.01
CA TRP A 506 4.42 -4.47 24.14
C TRP A 506 3.08 -3.74 24.21
N ARG A 507 1.97 -4.46 24.41
CA ARG A 507 0.65 -3.85 24.60
C ARG A 507 0.61 -2.95 25.83
N GLU A 508 0.99 -3.49 27.00
CA GLU A 508 1.05 -2.72 28.25
C GLU A 508 1.88 -1.44 28.08
N ARG A 509 3.04 -1.57 27.42
CA ARG A 509 3.96 -0.45 27.22
C ARG A 509 3.44 0.61 26.26
N LEU A 510 2.82 0.21 25.15
CA LEU A 510 2.29 1.16 24.17
C LEU A 510 1.05 1.88 24.71
N GLN A 511 0.18 1.17 25.43
CA GLN A 511 -0.96 1.78 26.11
C GLN A 511 -0.53 2.76 27.21
N ALA A 512 0.46 2.39 28.03
CA ALA A 512 1.01 3.29 29.03
C ALA A 512 1.65 4.54 28.41
N ALA A 513 2.34 4.41 27.27
CA ALA A 513 2.92 5.54 26.55
C ALA A 513 1.87 6.45 25.88
N GLU A 514 0.70 5.90 25.54
CA GLU A 514 -0.44 6.65 25.02
C GLU A 514 -1.18 7.37 26.15
N ALA A 515 -1.43 6.66 27.27
CA ALA A 515 -1.97 7.23 28.50
C ALA A 515 -1.08 8.36 29.05
N ALA A 516 0.25 8.23 28.99
CA ALA A 516 1.18 9.28 29.41
C ALA A 516 1.22 10.52 28.49
N LYS A 517 0.61 10.47 27.30
CA LYS A 517 0.45 11.62 26.39
C LYS A 517 -0.86 12.38 26.61
N VAL A 518 -1.80 11.77 27.32
CA VAL A 518 -3.06 12.37 27.74
C VAL A 518 -2.85 12.77 29.20
N GLY A 519 -2.96 14.07 29.53
CA GLY A 519 -2.96 14.48 30.95
C GLY A 519 -4.14 13.84 31.68
N ASP A 520 -3.98 13.54 32.97
CA ASP A 520 -5.03 12.96 33.84
C ASP A 520 -6.40 13.58 33.54
N ASP A 521 -7.28 12.77 32.95
CA ASP A 521 -8.72 12.90 33.13
C ASP A 521 -9.13 11.61 33.85
N ASP A 522 -9.66 11.76 35.06
CA ASP A 522 -10.22 10.69 35.90
C ASP A 522 -11.44 10.07 35.20
N TYR A 523 -11.23 9.27 34.16
CA TYR A 523 -12.29 8.48 33.55
C TYR A 523 -12.60 7.29 34.45
N VAL A 524 -13.61 7.46 35.31
CA VAL A 524 -14.19 6.38 36.12
C VAL A 524 -15.09 5.54 35.22
N VAL A 525 -14.76 4.25 35.07
CA VAL A 525 -15.58 3.29 34.30
C VAL A 525 -16.93 3.12 35.00
N PRO A 526 -18.08 3.33 34.30
CA PRO A 526 -19.41 3.22 34.91
C PRO A 526 -19.70 1.84 35.51
N THR A 527 -20.47 1.80 36.61
CA THR A 527 -20.99 0.56 37.21
C THR A 527 -22.48 0.41 36.91
N TRP A 528 -22.91 -0.79 36.55
CA TRP A 528 -24.30 -1.17 36.26
C TRP A 528 -24.77 -2.25 37.23
N ILE A 529 -25.96 -2.11 37.80
CA ILE A 529 -26.60 -3.12 38.67
C ILE A 529 -27.78 -3.74 37.94
N CYS A 530 -27.88 -5.06 37.95
CA CYS A 530 -29.06 -5.72 37.42
C CYS A 530 -30.20 -5.71 38.45
N GLU A 531 -31.30 -5.03 38.15
CA GLU A 531 -32.52 -4.96 38.96
C GLU A 531 -33.22 -6.32 39.15
N GLY A 532 -32.86 -7.33 38.34
CA GLY A 532 -33.39 -8.69 38.48
C GLY A 532 -32.64 -9.57 39.48
N CYS A 533 -31.38 -9.26 39.80
CA CYS A 533 -30.48 -10.12 40.60
C CYS A 533 -29.57 -9.36 41.57
N GLU A 534 -29.63 -8.02 41.56
CA GLU A 534 -28.75 -7.07 42.26
C GLU A 534 -27.25 -7.24 41.95
N HIS A 535 -26.91 -7.91 40.84
CA HIS A 535 -25.52 -8.15 40.45
C HIS A 535 -24.91 -6.93 39.77
N GLU A 536 -23.75 -6.48 40.24
CA GLU A 536 -23.02 -5.32 39.73
C GLU A 536 -22.02 -5.70 38.61
N HIS A 537 -21.87 -4.83 37.62
CA HIS A 537 -20.99 -4.99 36.47
C HIS A 537 -20.30 -3.67 36.13
N GLN A 538 -18.97 -3.66 36.01
CA GLN A 538 -18.20 -2.48 35.60
C GLN A 538 -17.95 -2.49 34.09
N GLY A 539 -18.30 -1.42 33.39
CA GLY A 539 -18.10 -1.29 31.94
C GLY A 539 -18.77 -0.04 31.37
N GLU A 540 -18.31 0.41 30.20
CA GLU A 540 -18.89 1.58 29.50
C GLU A 540 -20.39 1.38 29.16
N ASP A 541 -20.81 0.12 28.97
CA ASP A 541 -22.17 -0.31 28.68
C ASP A 541 -22.66 -1.39 29.68
N PRO A 542 -23.97 -1.48 29.98
CA PRO A 542 -24.50 -2.61 30.72
C PRO A 542 -24.39 -3.89 29.88
N PRO A 543 -24.05 -5.03 30.51
CA PRO A 543 -23.89 -6.30 29.81
C PRO A 543 -25.24 -6.76 29.23
N VAL A 544 -25.17 -7.57 28.17
CA VAL A 544 -26.37 -8.01 27.44
C VAL A 544 -27.27 -8.91 28.30
N PHE A 545 -26.68 -9.64 29.26
CA PHE A 545 -27.36 -10.48 30.24
C PHE A 545 -26.70 -10.35 31.63
N CYS A 546 -27.47 -10.46 32.74
CA CYS A 546 -26.94 -10.65 34.10
C CYS A 546 -26.25 -12.01 34.19
N PRO A 547 -24.93 -12.06 34.47
CA PRO A 547 -24.22 -13.34 34.61
C PRO A 547 -24.71 -14.15 35.82
N SER A 548 -25.45 -13.52 36.74
CA SER A 548 -26.05 -14.18 37.91
C SER A 548 -27.46 -14.75 37.66
N CYS A 549 -28.31 -14.08 36.84
CA CYS A 549 -29.71 -14.51 36.65
C CYS A 549 -30.19 -14.61 35.20
N ALA A 550 -29.31 -14.39 34.22
CA ALA A 550 -29.62 -14.31 32.80
C ALA A 550 -30.66 -13.23 32.42
N GLY A 551 -30.88 -12.24 33.28
CA GLY A 551 -31.77 -11.10 33.01
C GLY A 551 -31.23 -10.23 31.87
N LEU A 552 -32.07 -9.90 30.88
CA LEU A 552 -31.71 -9.08 29.71
C LEU A 552 -31.19 -7.68 30.07
N ARG A 553 -30.40 -7.06 29.20
CA ARG A 553 -29.81 -5.70 29.32
C ARG A 553 -30.78 -4.62 29.83
N ARG A 554 -32.06 -4.72 29.48
CA ARG A 554 -33.12 -3.79 29.96
C ARG A 554 -33.32 -3.80 31.47
N LEU A 555 -32.82 -4.82 32.16
CA LEU A 555 -32.89 -4.98 33.62
C LEU A 555 -31.66 -4.40 34.31
N PHE A 556 -30.77 -3.68 33.62
CA PHE A 556 -29.62 -3.02 34.24
C PHE A 556 -29.86 -1.53 34.43
N ALA A 557 -29.71 -1.07 35.66
CA ALA A 557 -29.66 0.32 36.04
C ALA A 557 -28.21 0.74 36.27
N ARG A 558 -27.84 1.99 35.96
CA ARG A 558 -26.51 2.51 36.26
C ARG A 558 -26.46 2.90 37.75
N ILE A 559 -25.38 2.53 38.45
CA ILE A 559 -25.08 3.03 39.78
C ILE A 559 -24.38 4.38 39.60
N GLU A 560 -25.01 5.45 40.07
CA GLU A 560 -24.39 6.78 40.15
C GLU A 560 -23.41 6.77 41.34
N ASN A 561 -22.11 6.96 41.07
CA ASN A 561 -21.12 7.12 42.14
C ASN A 561 -20.99 8.61 42.52
N GLU A 562 -20.84 8.91 43.82
CA GLU A 562 -20.62 10.27 44.31
C GLU A 562 -19.34 10.87 43.69
N GLY A 563 -19.54 11.67 42.64
CA GLY A 563 -18.50 12.15 41.72
C GLY A 563 -19.08 12.53 40.35
N ASP A 564 -20.20 11.90 39.96
CA ASP A 564 -21.03 12.34 38.84
C ASP A 564 -21.79 13.63 39.25
N SER A 565 -21.20 14.79 38.97
CA SER A 565 -21.91 16.07 39.09
C SER A 565 -23.06 16.13 38.06
N PRO A 566 -24.30 16.52 38.44
CA PRO A 566 -25.43 16.60 37.49
C PRO A 566 -25.35 17.76 36.49
N ASP A 567 -24.30 18.58 36.52
CA ASP A 567 -24.09 19.67 35.57
C ASP A 567 -23.17 19.23 34.42
N GLN A 568 -23.66 18.31 33.61
CA GLN A 568 -23.29 18.28 32.19
C GLN A 568 -24.58 18.47 31.37
N PRO A 569 -24.66 19.52 30.54
CA PRO A 569 -25.88 19.81 29.82
C PRO A 569 -26.19 18.69 28.84
N ASP A 570 -27.47 18.27 28.84
CA ASP A 570 -28.11 17.50 27.78
C ASP A 570 -27.50 17.88 26.43
N SER A 571 -26.78 16.95 25.78
CA SER A 571 -26.45 17.08 24.36
C SER A 571 -27.69 16.73 23.52
N LYS A 572 -28.75 17.53 23.72
CA LYS A 572 -29.69 17.84 22.64
C LYS A 572 -29.02 18.87 21.76
N ASP A 573 -28.37 18.40 20.71
CA ASP A 573 -28.27 19.13 19.44
C ASP A 573 -28.34 18.11 18.29
N SER A 574 -29.51 17.50 18.17
CA SER A 574 -30.06 17.19 16.86
C SER A 574 -30.67 18.48 16.28
N GLU A 575 -29.85 19.46 15.90
CA GLU A 575 -30.32 20.48 14.96
C GLU A 575 -30.46 19.78 13.59
N GLN A 576 -31.69 19.42 13.23
CA GLN A 576 -32.01 19.25 11.82
C GLN A 576 -31.69 20.57 11.11
N PRO A 577 -31.09 20.57 9.90
CA PRO A 577 -30.80 21.81 9.19
C PRO A 577 -32.11 22.54 8.91
N THR A 578 -32.30 23.70 9.57
CA THR A 578 -33.44 24.58 9.35
C THR A 578 -33.34 25.15 7.95
N VAL A 579 -34.19 24.63 7.05
CA VAL A 579 -34.44 25.23 5.74
C VAL A 579 -35.30 26.46 5.99
N ARG A 580 -34.84 27.62 5.54
CA ARG A 580 -35.56 28.89 5.61
C ARG A 580 -36.64 28.95 4.52
N ASP A 581 -37.66 29.78 4.72
CA ASP A 581 -38.76 29.97 3.77
C ASP A 581 -38.29 30.50 2.39
N ASP A 582 -37.08 31.09 2.32
CA ASP A 582 -36.41 31.59 1.11
C ASP A 582 -35.49 30.55 0.42
N GLY A 583 -35.46 29.32 0.94
CA GLY A 583 -34.70 28.19 0.38
C GLY A 583 -33.26 28.04 0.87
N PHE A 584 -32.77 28.97 1.70
CA PHE A 584 -31.43 28.86 2.29
C PHE A 584 -31.40 27.84 3.43
N VAL A 585 -30.37 27.00 3.46
CA VAL A 585 -30.21 25.90 4.42
C VAL A 585 -28.99 26.15 5.30
N PHE A 586 -29.13 25.93 6.59
CA PHE A 586 -28.03 26.07 7.55
C PHE A 586 -26.85 25.15 7.17
N ALA A 587 -25.64 25.71 7.15
CA ALA A 587 -24.44 25.03 6.67
C ALA A 587 -23.32 24.92 7.74
N ALA A 588 -23.06 25.99 8.51
CA ALA A 588 -22.08 26.00 9.60
C ALA A 588 -22.22 27.26 10.46
N LYS A 589 -21.60 27.28 11.66
CA LYS A 589 -21.35 28.54 12.37
C LYS A 589 -20.20 29.30 11.70
N LEU A 590 -20.26 30.63 11.73
CA LEU A 590 -19.25 31.47 11.08
C LEU A 590 -17.85 31.19 11.64
N GLU A 591 -17.73 31.01 12.96
CA GLU A 591 -16.47 30.76 13.66
C GLU A 591 -15.72 29.50 13.19
N ASP A 592 -16.47 28.47 12.77
CA ASP A 592 -15.92 27.18 12.34
C ASP A 592 -15.24 27.24 10.97
N ILE A 593 -15.52 28.27 10.16
CA ILE A 593 -14.92 28.42 8.83
C ILE A 593 -13.52 29.01 8.98
N PRO A 594 -12.44 28.29 8.61
CA PRO A 594 -11.07 28.81 8.74
C PRO A 594 -10.82 30.02 7.83
N GLY A 595 -9.89 30.90 8.21
CA GLY A 595 -9.57 32.09 7.42
C GLY A 595 -8.58 31.87 6.26
N LYS A 596 -7.78 30.79 6.29
CA LYS A 596 -6.72 30.51 5.28
C LYS A 596 -7.00 29.27 4.42
N ASN A 597 -8.00 28.47 4.79
CA ASN A 597 -8.47 27.27 4.11
C ASN A 597 -10.00 27.30 4.09
N GLY A 598 -10.64 26.39 3.37
CA GLY A 598 -12.10 26.26 3.41
C GLY A 598 -12.59 25.31 4.50
N LEU A 599 -13.89 25.35 4.77
CA LEU A 599 -14.59 24.33 5.55
C LEU A 599 -15.43 23.46 4.62
N THR A 600 -15.30 22.14 4.71
CA THR A 600 -16.22 21.22 4.03
C THR A 600 -17.48 21.06 4.87
N VAL A 601 -18.64 21.28 4.27
CA VAL A 601 -19.94 21.10 4.92
C VAL A 601 -20.82 20.18 4.07
N GLN A 602 -21.67 19.40 4.73
CA GLN A 602 -22.61 18.51 4.05
C GLN A 602 -24.03 19.03 4.24
N VAL A 603 -24.68 19.44 3.15
CA VAL A 603 -26.04 19.99 3.16
C VAL A 603 -26.88 19.20 2.16
N GLN A 604 -28.00 18.62 2.63
CA GLN A 604 -28.90 17.78 1.83
C GLN A 604 -28.17 16.65 1.07
N GLY A 605 -27.14 16.05 1.69
CA GLY A 605 -26.40 14.92 1.13
C GLY A 605 -25.31 15.27 0.11
N ARG A 606 -25.12 16.56 -0.24
CA ARG A 606 -24.03 17.06 -1.10
C ARG A 606 -22.98 17.80 -0.27
N GLU A 607 -21.72 17.67 -0.67
CA GLU A 607 -20.59 18.36 -0.02
C GLU A 607 -20.30 19.70 -0.73
N TYR A 608 -20.15 20.74 0.08
CA TYR A 608 -19.82 22.10 -0.34
C TYR A 608 -18.55 22.57 0.37
N ALA A 609 -17.80 23.46 -0.27
CA ALA A 609 -16.65 24.12 0.35
C ALA A 609 -16.97 25.60 0.61
N LEU A 610 -16.84 26.01 1.87
CA LEU A 610 -17.07 27.38 2.33
C LEU A 610 -15.74 28.10 2.56
N PHE A 611 -15.61 29.32 2.05
CA PHE A 611 -14.41 30.15 2.22
C PHE A 611 -14.77 31.54 2.75
N ARG A 612 -13.97 32.07 3.68
CA ARG A 612 -14.09 33.47 4.15
C ARG A 612 -13.44 34.43 3.15
N HIS A 613 -14.24 35.13 2.36
CA HIS A 613 -13.79 36.16 1.44
C HIS A 613 -14.00 37.57 2.03
N GLU A 614 -13.32 38.58 1.49
CA GLU A 614 -13.42 39.98 1.95
C GLU A 614 -14.86 40.52 1.90
N ASP A 615 -15.68 39.99 0.98
CA ASP A 615 -17.09 40.37 0.76
C ASP A 615 -18.11 39.41 1.39
N GLY A 616 -17.68 38.52 2.30
CA GLY A 616 -18.54 37.52 2.96
C GLY A 616 -18.14 36.07 2.71
N ILE A 617 -19.03 35.11 3.00
CA ILE A 617 -18.76 33.69 2.73
C ILE A 617 -18.99 33.39 1.24
N ARG A 618 -18.09 32.59 0.65
CA ARG A 618 -18.24 32.02 -0.68
C ARG A 618 -18.42 30.52 -0.58
N CYS A 619 -19.41 30.00 -1.30
CA CYS A 619 -19.73 28.57 -1.36
C CYS A 619 -19.52 28.07 -2.78
N ILE A 620 -18.72 27.01 -2.94
CA ILE A 620 -18.49 26.34 -4.22
C ILE A 620 -18.62 24.82 -4.06
N ASP A 621 -18.61 24.08 -5.18
CA ASP A 621 -18.50 22.62 -5.14
C ASP A 621 -17.27 22.20 -4.31
N SER A 622 -17.43 21.24 -3.40
CA SER A 622 -16.31 20.76 -2.60
C SER A 622 -15.32 19.96 -3.43
N ALA A 623 -15.76 19.23 -4.46
CA ALA A 623 -14.90 18.38 -5.26
C ALA A 623 -14.28 19.15 -6.45
N CYS A 624 -12.96 19.09 -6.58
CA CYS A 624 -12.27 19.56 -7.77
C CYS A 624 -12.71 18.73 -9.01
N PRO A 625 -13.07 19.37 -10.14
CA PRO A 625 -13.61 18.69 -11.32
C PRO A 625 -12.60 17.78 -12.05
N HIS A 626 -11.33 17.82 -11.65
CA HIS A 626 -10.28 16.96 -12.19
C HIS A 626 -10.31 15.55 -11.59
N GLU A 627 -9.97 15.39 -10.32
CA GLU A 627 -9.81 14.09 -9.64
C GLU A 627 -10.61 14.00 -8.33
N GLY A 628 -11.49 14.96 -8.05
CA GLY A 628 -12.40 14.92 -6.89
C GLY A 628 -11.77 15.29 -5.55
N ALA A 629 -10.59 15.91 -5.53
CA ALA A 629 -9.98 16.45 -4.32
C ALA A 629 -10.91 17.46 -3.63
N SER A 630 -10.99 17.44 -2.30
CA SER A 630 -11.69 18.50 -1.56
C SER A 630 -10.98 19.83 -1.77
N LEU A 631 -11.70 20.83 -2.27
CA LEU A 631 -11.21 22.19 -2.46
C LEU A 631 -11.11 22.92 -1.12
N ALA A 632 -11.90 22.55 -0.11
CA ALA A 632 -11.78 23.12 1.23
C ALA A 632 -10.39 22.85 1.85
N ASP A 633 -9.79 21.70 1.53
CA ASP A 633 -8.44 21.31 1.95
C ASP A 633 -7.34 22.04 1.15
N GLY A 634 -7.73 22.84 0.16
CA GLY A 634 -6.86 23.63 -0.70
C GLY A 634 -6.37 24.92 -0.05
N GLU A 635 -5.21 25.41 -0.51
CA GLU A 635 -4.68 26.70 -0.07
C GLU A 635 -5.57 27.82 -0.65
N PHE A 636 -6.18 28.62 0.23
CA PHE A 636 -7.09 29.70 -0.14
C PHE A 636 -6.46 31.06 0.14
N LYS A 637 -6.33 31.87 -0.91
CA LYS A 637 -5.76 33.22 -0.81
C LYS A 637 -6.36 34.13 -1.88
N ASP A 638 -6.71 35.37 -1.51
CA ASP A 638 -7.16 36.43 -2.42
C ASP A 638 -8.30 35.99 -3.36
N GLY A 639 -9.27 35.22 -2.83
CA GLY A 639 -10.42 34.72 -3.61
C GLY A 639 -10.10 33.56 -4.55
N VAL A 640 -8.93 32.94 -4.43
CA VAL A 640 -8.52 31.78 -5.24
C VAL A 640 -8.18 30.61 -4.33
N VAL A 641 -8.80 29.46 -4.62
CA VAL A 641 -8.48 28.19 -3.95
C VAL A 641 -7.66 27.31 -4.88
N SER A 642 -6.54 26.79 -4.38
CA SER A 642 -5.69 25.86 -5.10
C SER A 642 -6.03 24.43 -4.69
N CYS A 643 -6.49 23.60 -5.63
CA CYS A 643 -6.76 22.19 -5.41
C CYS A 643 -5.54 21.51 -4.79
N PRO A 644 -5.68 20.83 -3.62
CA PRO A 644 -4.55 20.29 -2.86
C PRO A 644 -3.91 19.07 -3.54
N TRP A 645 -4.46 18.63 -4.67
CA TRP A 645 -3.94 17.48 -5.40
C TRP A 645 -3.08 17.85 -6.59
N HIS A 646 -3.50 18.83 -7.37
CA HIS A 646 -2.88 19.12 -8.66
C HIS A 646 -2.69 20.61 -8.90
N ASP A 647 -2.82 21.43 -7.85
CA ASP A 647 -2.65 22.89 -7.86
C ASP A 647 -3.57 23.62 -8.84
N TRP A 648 -4.66 22.96 -9.28
CA TRP A 648 -5.69 23.63 -10.09
C TRP A 648 -6.30 24.75 -9.29
N THR A 649 -6.21 25.97 -9.79
CA THR A 649 -6.68 27.15 -9.08
C THR A 649 -8.08 27.51 -9.54
N PHE A 650 -8.98 27.78 -8.60
CA PHE A 650 -10.35 28.20 -8.88
C PHE A 650 -10.63 29.52 -8.17
N ASN A 651 -11.16 30.49 -8.90
CA ASN A 651 -11.68 31.70 -8.27
C ASN A 651 -13.01 31.37 -7.57
N VAL A 652 -13.11 31.58 -6.26
CA VAL A 652 -14.30 31.17 -5.48
C VAL A 652 -15.53 32.06 -5.74
N CYS A 653 -15.35 33.21 -6.40
CA CYS A 653 -16.45 34.10 -6.78
C CYS A 653 -17.06 33.73 -8.14
N SER A 654 -16.22 33.35 -9.12
CA SER A 654 -16.69 32.99 -10.47
C SER A 654 -16.75 31.48 -10.74
N GLY A 655 -16.15 30.67 -9.87
CA GLY A 655 -16.00 29.23 -10.05
C GLY A 655 -15.03 28.81 -11.16
N CYS A 656 -14.48 29.76 -11.92
CA CYS A 656 -13.61 29.48 -13.06
C CYS A 656 -12.20 29.10 -12.63
N SER A 657 -11.60 28.15 -13.35
CA SER A 657 -10.22 27.78 -13.16
C SER A 657 -9.27 28.81 -13.78
N LEU A 658 -8.24 29.21 -13.04
CA LEU A 658 -7.22 30.15 -13.49
C LEU A 658 -6.04 29.41 -14.13
N GLU A 659 -5.63 28.27 -13.56
CA GLU A 659 -4.66 27.34 -14.13
C GLU A 659 -5.07 25.90 -13.78
N PRO A 660 -5.25 24.99 -14.75
CA PRO A 660 -5.39 25.27 -16.18
C PRO A 660 -6.67 26.05 -16.45
N VAL A 661 -6.67 26.96 -17.43
CA VAL A 661 -7.86 27.73 -17.84
C VAL A 661 -8.87 26.80 -18.56
N GLY A 662 -10.18 26.99 -18.34
CA GLY A 662 -11.24 26.33 -19.12
C GLY A 662 -12.09 25.30 -18.36
N HIS A 663 -11.94 25.19 -17.04
CA HIS A 663 -12.77 24.36 -16.18
C HIS A 663 -13.51 25.22 -15.17
N THR A 664 -14.65 24.74 -14.66
CA THR A 664 -15.47 25.49 -13.70
C THR A 664 -15.97 24.58 -12.59
N VAL A 665 -16.04 25.11 -11.37
CA VAL A 665 -16.87 24.61 -10.29
C VAL A 665 -18.11 25.48 -10.14
N THR A 666 -19.21 24.90 -9.67
CA THR A 666 -20.43 25.65 -9.42
C THR A 666 -20.23 26.55 -8.20
N THR A 667 -20.66 27.81 -8.28
CA THR A 667 -20.76 28.70 -7.12
C THR A 667 -22.21 28.77 -6.64
N TYR A 668 -22.40 28.85 -5.33
CA TYR A 668 -23.71 28.86 -4.71
C TYR A 668 -23.91 30.14 -3.89
N GLY A 669 -25.16 30.57 -3.78
CA GLY A 669 -25.50 31.69 -2.90
C GLY A 669 -25.22 31.32 -1.44
N SER A 670 -24.64 32.24 -0.69
CA SER A 670 -24.44 32.11 0.75
C SER A 670 -24.70 33.43 1.46
N LEU A 671 -25.26 33.36 2.66
CA LEU A 671 -25.51 34.51 3.52
C LEU A 671 -25.15 34.20 4.97
N ILE A 672 -24.93 35.26 5.74
CA ILE A 672 -24.63 35.18 7.18
C ILE A 672 -25.75 35.92 7.91
N GLU A 673 -26.37 35.27 8.89
CA GLU A 673 -27.35 35.89 9.79
C GLU A 673 -27.14 35.32 11.20
N ASP A 674 -27.07 36.20 12.21
CA ASP A 674 -26.83 35.83 13.62
C ASP A 674 -25.68 34.83 13.82
N GLU A 675 -24.52 35.12 13.20
CA GLU A 675 -23.30 34.28 13.22
C GLU A 675 -23.47 32.86 12.64
N ARG A 676 -24.59 32.59 11.99
CA ARG A 676 -24.88 31.35 11.27
C ARG A 676 -24.73 31.55 9.76
N VAL A 677 -24.09 30.60 9.09
CA VAL A 677 -23.88 30.60 7.64
C VAL A 677 -24.90 29.69 6.98
N TYR A 678 -25.64 30.25 6.02
CA TYR A 678 -26.61 29.52 5.22
C TYR A 678 -26.19 29.50 3.75
N ILE A 679 -26.50 28.40 3.06
CA ILE A 679 -26.24 28.25 1.62
C ILE A 679 -27.55 27.97 0.87
N LEU A 680 -27.63 28.41 -0.39
CA LEU A 680 -28.75 28.12 -1.28
C LEU A 680 -28.35 26.97 -2.22
N PRO A 681 -28.70 25.71 -1.90
CA PRO A 681 -28.43 24.59 -2.79
C PRO A 681 -29.22 24.76 -4.09
N SER A 682 -28.58 24.52 -5.24
CA SER A 682 -29.23 24.66 -6.56
C SER A 682 -30.44 23.72 -6.68
N VAL A 683 -31.61 24.26 -7.03
CA VAL A 683 -32.82 23.46 -7.29
C VAL A 683 -32.64 22.65 -8.58
N GLU A 684 -32.91 21.35 -8.55
CA GLU A 684 -32.80 20.49 -9.74
C GLU A 684 -33.76 20.98 -10.84
N GLY A 685 -33.18 21.35 -11.99
CA GLY A 685 -33.91 21.62 -13.23
C GLY A 685 -34.01 23.10 -13.64
N SER A 686 -32.91 23.71 -14.09
CA SER A 686 -32.93 24.65 -15.22
C SER A 686 -31.51 24.88 -15.75
N ALA A 687 -31.33 24.73 -17.06
CA ALA A 687 -30.13 25.14 -17.77
C ALA A 687 -30.34 26.56 -18.34
N SER A 688 -29.21 27.26 -18.51
CA SER A 688 -29.01 28.54 -19.19
C SER A 688 -29.39 29.81 -18.41
N GLU A 689 -28.38 30.62 -18.07
CA GLU A 689 -28.09 31.91 -18.72
C GLU A 689 -26.83 32.53 -18.08
N LEU A 690 -26.06 33.28 -18.88
CA LEU A 690 -24.83 34.04 -18.57
C LEU A 690 -23.50 33.34 -18.87
N ALA A 691 -23.21 33.23 -20.16
CA ALA A 691 -21.84 33.27 -20.68
C ALA A 691 -21.63 34.57 -21.50
N PRO A 692 -20.44 35.20 -21.45
CA PRO A 692 -19.93 35.98 -22.56
C PRO A 692 -18.80 35.21 -23.29
N GLN A 693 -19.16 34.75 -24.49
CA GLN A 693 -18.41 34.56 -25.74
C GLN A 693 -16.86 34.57 -25.76
N ALA A 694 -16.28 33.50 -26.33
CA ALA A 694 -15.13 33.61 -27.24
C ALA A 694 -15.11 32.46 -28.30
N ASN A 695 -15.05 32.90 -29.56
CA ASN A 695 -14.77 32.21 -30.83
C ASN A 695 -13.49 31.36 -30.81
N SER A 696 -13.19 30.39 -31.68
CA SER A 696 -13.86 29.77 -32.84
C SER A 696 -13.19 28.42 -33.16
N THR A 697 -13.85 27.67 -34.02
CA THR A 697 -13.69 26.27 -34.45
C THR A 697 -12.42 25.93 -35.26
N ALA A 698 -11.37 26.75 -35.19
CA ALA A 698 -10.13 26.58 -35.95
C ALA A 698 -9.03 25.80 -35.19
N ASP A 699 -9.06 25.79 -33.86
CA ASP A 699 -8.05 25.09 -33.03
C ASP A 699 -8.32 23.59 -32.87
N ILE A 700 -9.51 23.13 -33.27
CA ILE A 700 -10.00 21.74 -33.12
C ILE A 700 -9.32 20.78 -34.13
N LEU A 701 -8.68 21.29 -35.18
CA LEU A 701 -8.09 20.48 -36.27
C LEU A 701 -6.57 20.21 -36.16
N ALA A 702 -5.88 20.73 -35.14
CA ALA A 702 -4.46 20.42 -34.91
C ALA A 702 -4.24 19.10 -34.11
N ALA A 703 -5.31 18.48 -33.62
CA ALA A 703 -5.31 17.28 -32.78
C ALA A 703 -4.93 15.95 -33.49
N ALA A 704 -4.37 15.99 -34.71
CA ALA A 704 -4.16 14.79 -35.54
C ALA A 704 -2.70 14.34 -35.71
N ARG A 705 -1.70 14.92 -35.02
CA ARG A 705 -0.29 14.49 -35.19
C ARG A 705 0.51 14.32 -33.89
N ALA A 706 0.39 13.11 -33.35
CA ALA A 706 1.48 12.24 -32.85
C ALA A 706 2.07 12.43 -31.43
N GLY A 707 1.81 11.42 -30.56
CA GLY A 707 2.89 10.64 -29.93
C GLY A 707 3.21 10.76 -28.42
N THR A 708 2.57 9.91 -27.60
CA THR A 708 3.09 9.14 -26.41
C THR A 708 3.66 9.80 -25.12
N SER A 709 3.09 9.35 -23.99
CA SER A 709 3.71 8.88 -22.72
C SER A 709 3.76 9.77 -21.45
N GLY A 710 3.43 9.15 -20.29
CA GLY A 710 4.09 9.39 -18.99
C GLY A 710 3.26 9.99 -17.83
N ALA A 711 2.99 9.19 -16.79
CA ALA A 711 2.18 9.53 -15.60
C ALA A 711 2.79 10.58 -14.63
N SER A 712 1.93 11.42 -14.04
CA SER A 712 2.28 12.55 -13.15
C SER A 712 2.43 12.18 -11.66
N LYS A 713 3.41 12.79 -11.00
CA LYS A 713 3.84 12.67 -9.59
C LYS A 713 3.43 13.95 -8.84
N LYS A 714 2.93 13.90 -7.60
CA LYS A 714 2.89 15.13 -6.76
C LYS A 714 4.33 15.54 -6.35
N PRO A 715 4.76 16.80 -6.59
CA PRO A 715 6.09 17.28 -6.22
C PRO A 715 6.23 17.50 -4.70
N VAL A 716 7.44 17.34 -4.17
CA VAL A 716 7.83 17.87 -2.85
C VAL A 716 8.05 19.38 -3.05
N ARG A 717 7.45 20.25 -2.23
CA ARG A 717 7.71 21.71 -2.34
C ARG A 717 9.21 21.96 -2.11
N PRO A 718 9.94 22.64 -3.02
CA PRO A 718 11.34 22.98 -2.82
C PRO A 718 11.47 23.88 -1.59
N VAL A 719 12.33 23.50 -0.65
CA VAL A 719 12.59 24.26 0.58
C VAL A 719 13.27 25.57 0.21
N GLU A 720 12.81 26.67 0.81
CA GLU A 720 13.43 27.98 0.69
C GLU A 720 14.20 28.30 1.96
N ALA A 721 15.47 28.65 1.82
CA ALA A 721 16.33 29.00 2.95
C ALA A 721 17.41 30.01 2.54
N THR A 722 17.86 30.80 3.52
CA THR A 722 19.01 31.69 3.37
C THR A 722 20.26 30.98 3.89
N LEU A 723 21.28 30.87 3.05
CA LEU A 723 22.57 30.24 3.38
C LEU A 723 23.69 31.27 3.36
N ARG A 724 24.67 31.10 4.24
CA ARG A 724 25.85 31.98 4.32
C ARG A 724 26.94 31.53 3.35
N ILE A 725 27.56 32.47 2.64
CA ILE A 725 28.70 32.22 1.77
C ILE A 725 29.95 32.00 2.63
N LYS A 726 30.49 30.78 2.63
CA LYS A 726 31.76 30.43 3.29
C LYS A 726 32.96 30.93 2.50
N GLU A 727 32.91 30.76 1.18
CA GLU A 727 34.05 30.97 0.30
C GLU A 727 33.57 31.36 -1.11
N ILE A 728 34.36 32.18 -1.81
CA ILE A 728 34.17 32.48 -3.23
C ILE A 728 35.46 32.10 -3.96
N ILE A 729 35.37 31.18 -4.91
CA ILE A 729 36.49 30.67 -5.70
C ILE A 729 36.39 31.26 -7.11
N GLN A 730 37.47 31.86 -7.62
CA GLN A 730 37.54 32.33 -9.00
C GLN A 730 37.95 31.17 -9.91
N GLU A 731 37.03 30.69 -10.76
CA GLU A 731 37.27 29.52 -11.62
C GLU A 731 37.86 29.91 -12.98
N THR A 732 37.30 30.96 -13.60
CA THR A 732 37.76 31.59 -14.86
C THR A 732 37.56 33.10 -14.73
N PRO A 733 38.04 33.97 -15.64
CA PRO A 733 37.83 35.42 -15.52
C PRO A 733 36.37 35.87 -15.34
N ASP A 734 35.42 35.09 -15.86
CA ASP A 734 33.98 35.38 -15.82
C ASP A 734 33.15 34.33 -15.05
N VAL A 735 33.77 33.40 -14.32
CA VAL A 735 33.07 32.36 -13.53
C VAL A 735 33.57 32.33 -12.09
N LYS A 736 32.65 32.33 -11.14
CA LYS A 736 32.93 32.17 -9.70
C LYS A 736 32.12 31.01 -9.13
N THR A 737 32.71 30.24 -8.21
CA THR A 737 32.00 29.28 -7.36
C THR A 737 31.72 29.93 -6.01
N PHE A 738 30.44 30.00 -5.63
CA PHE A 738 29.98 30.44 -4.32
C PHE A 738 29.72 29.20 -3.46
N ARG A 739 30.54 28.97 -2.44
CA ARG A 739 30.39 27.87 -1.49
C ARG A 739 29.54 28.31 -0.31
N LEU A 740 28.40 27.65 -0.12
CA LEU A 740 27.40 28.00 0.89
C LEU A 740 27.44 27.02 2.06
N ASP A 741 27.24 27.55 3.26
CA ASP A 741 27.06 26.74 4.47
C ASP A 741 25.67 26.11 4.50
N ASN A 742 25.63 24.78 4.37
CA ASN A 742 24.41 23.99 4.51
C ASN A 742 24.56 22.92 5.60
N SER A 743 25.41 23.16 6.60
CA SER A 743 25.66 22.22 7.72
C SER A 743 24.40 21.86 8.52
N GLU A 744 23.41 22.75 8.56
CA GLU A 744 22.10 22.51 9.17
C GLU A 744 21.12 21.77 8.22
N GLY A 745 21.52 21.42 7.00
CA GLY A 745 20.69 20.70 6.03
C GLY A 745 19.47 21.47 5.52
N LYS A 746 19.53 22.81 5.55
CA LYS A 746 18.42 23.72 5.18
C LYS A 746 17.95 23.56 3.74
N ILE A 747 18.86 23.24 2.83
CA ILE A 747 18.57 22.93 1.43
C ILE A 747 18.96 21.47 1.17
N PRO A 748 18.00 20.52 1.19
CA PRO A 748 18.30 19.13 0.86
C PRO A 748 18.52 18.95 -0.65
N PHE A 749 19.55 18.17 -1.00
CA PHE A 749 19.96 17.88 -2.38
C PHE A 749 20.52 16.47 -2.45
N ASP A 750 19.77 15.52 -2.99
CA ASP A 750 20.15 14.09 -2.90
C ASP A 750 20.47 13.43 -4.25
N PHE A 751 20.40 14.16 -5.37
CA PHE A 751 20.93 13.67 -6.65
C PHE A 751 21.71 14.74 -7.38
N PRO A 752 22.87 14.39 -7.98
CA PRO A 752 23.69 15.32 -8.73
C PRO A 752 22.99 15.73 -10.02
N GLY A 753 23.21 16.99 -10.42
CA GLY A 753 22.59 17.58 -11.61
C GLY A 753 21.33 18.40 -11.36
N LYS A 754 20.77 18.42 -10.15
CA LYS A 754 19.68 19.35 -9.81
C LYS A 754 20.19 20.79 -9.66
N PHE A 755 19.27 21.75 -9.78
CA PHE A 755 19.53 23.18 -9.63
C PHE A 755 18.85 23.78 -8.39
N ALA A 756 19.34 24.93 -7.96
CA ALA A 756 18.68 25.80 -7.00
C ALA A 756 18.29 27.13 -7.67
N LYS A 757 17.15 27.69 -7.29
CA LYS A 757 16.81 29.09 -7.60
C LYS A 757 17.50 29.97 -6.57
N VAL A 758 18.27 30.94 -7.03
CA VAL A 758 18.94 31.95 -6.21
C VAL A 758 18.20 33.27 -6.35
N CYS A 759 17.93 33.93 -5.22
CA CYS A 759 17.37 35.26 -5.19
C CYS A 759 18.41 36.29 -4.77
N GLN A 760 18.40 37.44 -5.43
CA GLN A 760 18.98 38.67 -4.89
C GLN A 760 17.99 39.82 -4.99
N LYS A 761 18.05 40.72 -4.01
CA LYS A 761 17.22 41.92 -4.00
C LYS A 761 17.93 43.03 -4.76
N ILE A 762 17.36 43.46 -5.89
CA ILE A 762 17.94 44.47 -6.80
C ILE A 762 16.91 45.57 -6.98
N ASP A 763 17.27 46.80 -6.67
CA ASP A 763 16.37 47.97 -6.74
C ASP A 763 15.04 47.77 -5.96
N GLY A 764 15.08 47.00 -4.87
CA GLY A 764 13.91 46.68 -4.05
C GLY A 764 13.10 45.44 -4.52
N GLU A 765 13.43 44.87 -5.68
CA GLU A 765 12.74 43.72 -6.27
C GLU A 765 13.50 42.40 -6.04
N ASP A 766 12.77 41.32 -5.80
CA ASP A 766 13.33 39.97 -5.71
C ASP A 766 13.59 39.39 -7.10
N VAL A 767 14.85 39.39 -7.53
CA VAL A 767 15.27 38.80 -8.81
C VAL A 767 15.68 37.35 -8.57
N TRP A 768 15.02 36.40 -9.22
CA TRP A 768 15.32 34.96 -9.10
C TRP A 768 15.93 34.39 -10.37
N ARG A 769 16.97 33.55 -10.25
CA ARG A 769 17.55 32.78 -11.37
C ARG A 769 17.94 31.37 -10.94
N SER A 770 17.89 30.41 -11.86
CA SER A 770 18.25 29.02 -11.61
C SER A 770 19.73 28.78 -11.90
N PHE A 771 20.42 28.07 -10.99
CA PHE A 771 21.80 27.64 -11.16
C PHE A 771 21.96 26.20 -10.67
N THR A 772 22.65 25.38 -11.47
CA THR A 772 22.94 23.99 -11.12
C THR A 772 23.87 23.91 -9.93
N ILE A 773 23.60 22.99 -9.01
CA ILE A 773 24.46 22.73 -7.85
C ILE A 773 25.66 21.93 -8.33
N SER A 774 26.87 22.45 -8.15
CA SER A 774 28.12 21.83 -8.62
C SER A 774 28.79 20.95 -7.54
N SER A 775 28.39 21.06 -6.27
CA SER A 775 28.88 20.18 -5.20
C SER A 775 28.26 18.77 -5.28
N SER A 776 28.87 17.82 -4.58
CA SER A 776 28.35 16.44 -4.48
C SER A 776 27.23 16.37 -3.45
N PRO A 777 26.09 15.69 -3.74
CA PRO A 777 25.07 15.43 -2.73
C PRO A 777 25.56 14.48 -1.60
N SER A 778 26.68 13.79 -1.78
CA SER A 778 27.30 12.98 -0.71
C SER A 778 27.97 13.82 0.39
N LYS A 779 28.06 15.14 0.19
CA LYS A 779 28.58 16.12 1.16
C LYS A 779 27.56 17.26 1.33
N PRO A 780 26.38 16.99 1.90
CA PRO A 780 25.27 17.93 1.93
C PRO A 780 25.54 19.17 2.80
N GLU A 781 26.57 19.16 3.63
CA GLU A 781 26.97 20.27 4.49
C GLU A 781 27.46 21.51 3.72
N ALA A 782 27.72 21.38 2.42
CA ALA A 782 28.12 22.47 1.54
C ALA A 782 27.39 22.44 0.19
N ILE A 783 26.88 23.60 -0.23
CA ILE A 783 26.31 23.79 -1.56
C ILE A 783 27.23 24.71 -2.35
N ASP A 784 27.82 24.18 -3.43
CA ASP A 784 28.59 24.98 -4.37
C ASP A 784 27.68 25.40 -5.53
N LEU A 785 27.60 26.71 -5.78
CA LEU A 785 26.95 27.30 -6.96
C LEU A 785 28.00 27.95 -7.85
N THR A 786 28.28 27.33 -8.98
CA THR A 786 29.28 27.84 -9.94
C THR A 786 28.57 28.61 -11.04
N ILE A 787 28.78 29.93 -11.04
CA ILE A 787 27.97 30.87 -11.80
C ILE A 787 28.87 31.63 -12.76
N LYS A 788 28.47 31.65 -14.04
CA LYS A 788 29.06 32.49 -15.07
C LYS A 788 28.40 33.87 -15.06
N LEU A 789 29.21 34.92 -15.11
CA LEU A 789 28.76 36.29 -15.26
C LEU A 789 28.05 36.44 -16.61
N ASN A 790 26.77 36.81 -16.58
CA ASN A 790 26.08 37.32 -17.75
C ASN A 790 26.23 38.86 -17.78
N PRO A 791 26.95 39.44 -18.76
CA PRO A 791 27.15 40.88 -18.87
C PRO A 791 25.87 41.68 -19.09
N THR A 792 24.74 41.03 -19.37
CA THR A 792 23.41 41.67 -19.52
C THR A 792 22.44 41.27 -18.41
N GLY A 793 22.84 40.37 -17.51
CA GLY A 793 21.99 39.83 -16.47
C GLY A 793 22.09 40.61 -15.16
N ARG A 794 21.00 41.30 -14.77
CA ARG A 794 20.90 42.06 -13.50
C ARG A 794 21.38 41.25 -12.29
N LEU A 795 20.95 39.99 -12.17
CA LEU A 795 21.28 39.14 -11.02
C LEU A 795 22.77 38.77 -10.92
N THR A 796 23.37 38.26 -12.00
CA THR A 796 24.77 37.82 -11.95
C THR A 796 25.73 39.00 -11.83
N GLN A 797 25.40 40.16 -12.40
CA GLN A 797 26.18 41.38 -12.20
C GLN A 797 26.17 41.80 -10.72
N GLU A 798 24.98 41.85 -10.12
CA GLU A 798 24.84 42.20 -8.70
C GLU A 798 25.61 41.20 -7.81
N MET A 799 25.43 39.90 -8.04
CA MET A 799 26.15 38.87 -7.30
C MET A 799 27.68 39.02 -7.40
N PHE A 800 28.20 39.41 -8.56
CA PHE A 800 29.64 39.58 -8.75
C PHE A 800 30.18 40.90 -8.17
N ALA A 801 29.34 41.92 -8.06
CA ALA A 801 29.69 43.24 -7.54
C ALA A 801 29.59 43.32 -6.02
N SER A 802 28.55 42.74 -5.41
CA SER A 802 28.21 42.98 -3.99
C SER A 802 28.47 41.80 -3.05
N LEU A 803 28.51 40.55 -3.53
CA LEU A 803 28.70 39.40 -2.64
C LEU A 803 30.17 39.18 -2.28
N GLN A 804 30.40 38.91 -1.00
CA GLN A 804 31.71 38.61 -0.39
C GLN A 804 31.56 37.42 0.57
N PRO A 805 32.65 36.72 0.92
CA PRO A 805 32.63 35.72 1.98
C PRO A 805 32.02 36.30 3.27
N GLY A 806 31.14 35.54 3.90
CA GLY A 806 30.35 35.95 5.05
C GLY A 806 28.97 36.55 4.72
N GLY A 807 28.72 36.93 3.46
CA GLY A 807 27.40 37.36 2.98
C GLY A 807 26.37 36.23 2.90
N GLU A 808 25.13 36.56 2.58
CA GLU A 808 24.00 35.62 2.55
C GLU A 808 23.38 35.51 1.16
N LEU A 809 22.90 34.32 0.83
CA LEU A 809 22.16 34.04 -0.41
C LEU A 809 20.88 33.28 -0.09
N ARG A 810 19.75 33.75 -0.63
CA ARG A 810 18.46 33.07 -0.50
C ARG A 810 18.29 32.08 -1.63
N LEU A 811 18.08 30.82 -1.29
CA LEU A 811 17.96 29.69 -2.20
C LEU A 811 16.60 29.05 -2.09
N LYS A 812 16.09 28.53 -3.21
CA LYS A 812 14.94 27.63 -3.28
C LYS A 812 15.30 26.40 -4.11
N GLY A 813 15.39 25.24 -3.48
CA GLY A 813 15.90 24.02 -4.12
C GLY A 813 16.23 22.92 -3.10
N ALA A 814 16.85 21.83 -3.51
CA ALA A 814 17.24 21.50 -4.88
C ALA A 814 16.08 20.91 -5.71
N GLN A 815 16.05 21.22 -7.01
CA GLN A 815 14.95 20.89 -7.92
C GLN A 815 15.45 20.63 -9.35
N GLY A 816 14.66 19.95 -10.17
CA GLY A 816 15.02 19.64 -11.57
C GLY A 816 14.84 18.16 -11.91
N ALA A 817 14.48 17.89 -13.16
CA ALA A 817 14.30 16.53 -13.70
C ALA A 817 15.58 15.97 -14.35
N TYR A 818 16.60 16.81 -14.51
CA TYR A 818 17.92 16.45 -14.98
C TYR A 818 18.79 16.02 -13.79
N PHE A 819 18.99 14.71 -13.62
CA PHE A 819 19.85 14.18 -12.55
C PHE A 819 20.38 12.78 -12.85
N PHE A 820 21.53 12.45 -12.28
CA PHE A 820 22.05 11.07 -12.30
C PHE A 820 21.60 10.32 -11.04
N ASP A 821 21.01 9.15 -11.23
CA ASP A 821 20.56 8.23 -10.18
C ASP A 821 21.32 6.91 -10.33
N PRO A 822 22.32 6.61 -9.48
CA PRO A 822 23.16 5.42 -9.63
C PRO A 822 22.38 4.10 -9.50
N ASP A 823 21.20 4.09 -8.89
CA ASP A 823 20.37 2.90 -8.77
C ASP A 823 19.59 2.60 -10.05
N LYS A 824 19.37 3.61 -10.90
CA LYS A 824 18.62 3.48 -12.17
C LYS A 824 19.50 3.57 -13.40
N HIS A 825 20.67 4.18 -13.30
CA HIS A 825 21.55 4.50 -14.41
C HIS A 825 22.84 3.67 -14.36
N SER A 826 22.71 2.35 -14.51
CA SER A 826 23.83 1.41 -14.43
C SER A 826 24.75 1.37 -15.67
N GLN A 827 24.42 2.11 -16.72
CA GLN A 827 25.20 2.18 -17.95
C GLN A 827 26.49 3.00 -17.77
N PRO A 828 27.53 2.78 -18.60
CA PRO A 828 28.64 3.71 -18.73
C PRO A 828 28.14 5.13 -19.07
N LEU A 829 28.68 6.14 -18.39
CA LEU A 829 28.23 7.52 -18.54
C LEU A 829 29.06 8.27 -19.58
N VAL A 830 28.37 9.00 -20.45
CA VAL A 830 28.96 9.99 -21.35
C VAL A 830 28.44 11.36 -20.94
N LEU A 831 29.31 12.14 -20.31
CA LEU A 831 29.02 13.51 -19.90
C LEU A 831 29.45 14.42 -21.06
N ILE A 832 28.56 15.29 -21.54
CA ILE A 832 28.83 16.20 -22.65
C ILE A 832 28.42 17.60 -22.24
N SER A 833 29.37 18.54 -22.17
CA SER A 833 29.02 19.91 -21.85
C SER A 833 29.84 20.98 -22.56
N ALA A 834 29.31 22.20 -22.54
CA ALA A 834 29.99 23.39 -23.04
C ALA A 834 29.74 24.58 -22.11
N GLY A 835 30.77 25.41 -21.90
CA GLY A 835 30.68 26.58 -21.02
C GLY A 835 30.25 26.21 -19.59
N SER A 836 29.30 26.95 -19.00
CA SER A 836 28.81 26.70 -17.64
C SER A 836 28.00 25.40 -17.48
N GLY A 837 27.69 24.69 -18.57
CA GLY A 837 27.03 23.38 -18.52
C GLY A 837 27.89 22.25 -17.92
N ILE A 838 29.14 22.53 -17.59
CA ILE A 838 30.01 21.63 -16.81
C ILE A 838 29.57 21.44 -15.36
N THR A 839 28.80 22.36 -14.81
CA THR A 839 28.37 22.34 -13.41
C THR A 839 27.62 21.07 -12.98
N PRO A 840 26.60 20.57 -13.69
CA PRO A 840 26.03 19.26 -13.39
C PRO A 840 27.04 18.11 -13.54
N MET A 841 27.92 18.17 -14.54
CA MET A 841 28.88 17.10 -14.83
C MET A 841 29.87 16.92 -13.68
N MET A 842 30.26 18.03 -13.06
CA MET A 842 31.09 18.01 -11.85
C MET A 842 30.34 17.46 -10.66
N SER A 843 29.07 17.82 -10.45
CA SER A 843 28.27 17.24 -9.38
C SER A 843 28.17 15.71 -9.52
N ILE A 844 27.96 15.21 -10.74
CA ILE A 844 27.91 13.77 -11.05
C ILE A 844 29.27 13.11 -10.78
N SER A 845 30.34 13.68 -11.31
CA SER A 845 31.70 13.13 -11.18
C SER A 845 32.17 13.11 -9.73
N ARG A 846 31.85 14.16 -8.96
CA ARG A 846 32.14 14.25 -7.53
C ARG A 846 31.34 13.22 -6.72
N LEU A 847 30.07 12.95 -7.05
CA LEU A 847 29.32 11.87 -6.41
C LEU A 847 29.98 10.51 -6.63
N ILE A 848 30.34 10.20 -7.88
CA ILE A 848 30.96 8.91 -8.24
C ILE A 848 32.28 8.72 -7.50
N ARG A 849 33.11 9.77 -7.45
CA ARG A 849 34.36 9.80 -6.67
C ARG A 849 34.11 9.61 -5.18
N ASP A 850 33.28 10.48 -4.60
CA ASP A 850 33.08 10.57 -3.14
C ASP A 850 32.37 9.33 -2.57
N SER A 851 31.58 8.64 -3.40
CA SER A 851 30.84 7.42 -3.02
C SER A 851 31.47 6.12 -3.57
N ASN A 852 32.66 6.21 -4.19
CA ASN A 852 33.39 5.10 -4.78
C ASN A 852 32.52 4.20 -5.70
N LEU A 853 31.70 4.83 -6.56
CA LEU A 853 30.77 4.10 -7.42
C LEU A 853 31.51 3.50 -8.63
N SER A 854 31.17 2.28 -9.00
CA SER A 854 31.75 1.59 -10.16
C SER A 854 31.06 2.00 -11.47
N HIS A 855 31.25 3.25 -11.90
CA HIS A 855 30.72 3.76 -13.18
C HIS A 855 31.86 4.27 -14.07
N PRO A 856 32.12 3.66 -15.24
CA PRO A 856 32.98 4.26 -16.24
C PRO A 856 32.38 5.57 -16.75
N VAL A 857 33.18 6.63 -16.80
CA VAL A 857 32.77 7.98 -17.24
C VAL A 857 33.69 8.45 -18.36
N THR A 858 33.08 8.82 -19.49
CA THR A 858 33.71 9.59 -20.56
C THR A 858 33.15 10.99 -20.54
N PHE A 859 33.95 11.97 -20.16
CA PHE A 859 33.57 13.37 -20.08
C PHE A 859 34.16 14.17 -21.24
N LEU A 860 33.29 14.70 -22.11
CA LEU A 860 33.61 15.53 -23.25
C LEU A 860 33.22 16.99 -22.98
N PHE A 861 34.17 17.90 -23.03
CA PHE A 861 33.95 19.32 -22.74
C PHE A 861 34.39 20.23 -23.90
N GLY A 862 33.53 21.17 -24.27
CA GLY A 862 33.80 22.20 -25.27
C GLY A 862 33.97 23.60 -24.67
N ALA A 863 35.07 24.27 -25.01
CA ALA A 863 35.34 25.66 -24.61
C ALA A 863 35.79 26.53 -25.79
N ARG A 864 35.88 27.86 -25.57
CA ARG A 864 36.40 28.79 -26.57
C ARG A 864 37.91 28.79 -26.56
N THR A 865 38.50 29.22 -25.44
CA THR A 865 39.94 29.27 -25.20
C THR A 865 40.31 28.38 -24.00
N ALA A 866 41.61 28.18 -23.75
CA ALA A 866 42.06 27.43 -22.58
C ALA A 866 41.69 28.12 -21.25
N ALA A 867 41.64 29.46 -21.25
CA ALA A 867 41.25 30.26 -20.08
C ALA A 867 39.77 30.12 -19.70
N ASP A 868 38.94 29.58 -20.59
CA ASP A 868 37.49 29.37 -20.36
C ASP A 868 37.17 28.01 -19.75
N ILE A 869 38.17 27.16 -19.48
CA ILE A 869 37.93 25.80 -18.96
C ILE A 869 37.71 25.84 -17.45
N ILE A 870 36.44 25.80 -17.05
CA ILE A 870 36.02 25.72 -15.65
C ILE A 870 36.44 24.34 -15.09
N PHE A 871 36.95 24.29 -13.85
CA PHE A 871 37.38 23.06 -13.16
C PHE A 871 38.48 22.24 -13.86
N HIS A 872 39.27 22.84 -14.75
CA HIS A 872 40.25 22.11 -15.55
C HIS A 872 41.21 21.26 -14.70
N GLN A 873 41.78 21.86 -13.65
CA GLN A 873 42.71 21.18 -12.76
C GLN A 873 42.06 20.04 -11.98
N GLU A 874 40.82 20.21 -11.51
CA GLU A 874 40.10 19.13 -10.81
C GLU A 874 39.82 17.95 -11.74
N CYS A 875 39.44 18.22 -13.00
CA CYS A 875 39.20 17.15 -13.98
C CYS A 875 40.47 16.39 -14.35
N LEU A 876 41.61 17.10 -14.51
CA LEU A 876 42.91 16.47 -14.77
C LEU A 876 43.35 15.61 -13.59
N GLN A 877 43.26 16.14 -12.37
CA GLN A 877 43.58 15.40 -11.15
C GLN A 877 42.69 14.17 -10.98
N LEU A 878 41.38 14.28 -11.28
CA LEU A 878 40.46 13.15 -11.21
C LEU A 878 40.83 12.08 -12.23
N GLN A 879 41.18 12.46 -13.46
CA GLN A 879 41.63 11.52 -14.48
C GLN A 879 42.95 10.82 -14.11
N GLU A 880 43.89 11.52 -13.47
CA GLU A 880 45.14 10.92 -12.99
C GLU A 880 44.92 9.94 -11.82
N GLN A 881 43.91 10.20 -10.98
CA GLN A 881 43.65 9.43 -9.76
C GLN A 881 42.63 8.29 -9.94
N ALA A 882 41.82 8.33 -11.01
CA ALA A 882 40.70 7.41 -11.18
C ALA A 882 40.67 6.79 -12.58
N ASP A 883 40.92 5.48 -12.65
CA ASP A 883 40.88 4.70 -13.89
C ASP A 883 39.50 4.69 -14.58
N TRP A 884 38.44 4.96 -13.80
CA TRP A 884 37.06 5.04 -14.28
C TRP A 884 36.72 6.36 -14.99
N PHE A 885 37.57 7.39 -14.92
CA PHE A 885 37.26 8.73 -15.44
C PHE A 885 38.19 9.12 -16.61
N ARG A 886 37.60 9.42 -17.77
CA ARG A 886 38.30 9.93 -18.95
C ARG A 886 37.76 11.29 -19.31
N TYR A 887 38.64 12.28 -19.46
CA TYR A 887 38.29 13.68 -19.69
C TYR A 887 38.94 14.20 -20.96
N PHE A 888 38.12 14.75 -21.87
CA PHE A 888 38.55 15.23 -23.17
C PHE A 888 38.03 16.65 -23.42
N VAL A 889 38.92 17.55 -23.84
CA VAL A 889 38.61 18.95 -24.11
C VAL A 889 38.84 19.28 -25.59
N THR A 890 37.91 20.04 -26.18
CA THR A 890 38.09 20.66 -27.49
C THR A 890 37.90 22.18 -27.40
N LEU A 891 38.75 22.92 -28.11
CA LEU A 891 38.70 24.38 -28.16
C LEU A 891 38.29 24.86 -29.54
N SER A 892 37.33 25.79 -29.57
CA SER A 892 36.89 26.44 -30.83
C SER A 892 37.77 27.62 -31.25
N GLN A 893 38.56 28.19 -30.33
CA GLN A 893 39.51 29.29 -30.54
C GLN A 893 40.81 29.02 -29.74
N PRO A 894 41.58 27.98 -30.08
CA PRO A 894 42.80 27.64 -29.33
C PRO A 894 43.89 28.70 -29.50
N GLU A 895 44.72 28.84 -28.47
CA GLU A 895 46.02 29.52 -28.57
C GLU A 895 47.03 28.61 -29.28
N GLU A 896 48.11 29.17 -29.85
CA GLU A 896 49.15 28.38 -30.55
C GLU A 896 49.79 27.29 -29.66
N SER A 897 49.76 27.48 -28.34
CA SER A 897 50.29 26.53 -27.35
C SER A 897 49.40 25.30 -27.13
N TRP A 898 48.15 25.31 -27.59
CA TRP A 898 47.19 24.22 -27.36
C TRP A 898 47.54 22.95 -28.15
N GLN A 899 47.79 21.86 -27.42
CA GLN A 899 48.12 20.55 -28.00
C GLN A 899 46.91 19.59 -28.05
N GLY A 900 45.73 20.02 -27.61
CA GLY A 900 44.52 19.20 -27.56
C GLY A 900 43.68 19.28 -28.84
N ALA A 901 42.44 18.79 -28.79
CA ALA A 901 41.56 18.82 -29.94
C ALA A 901 41.11 20.25 -30.29
N VAL A 902 40.94 20.51 -31.59
CA VAL A 902 40.54 21.81 -32.15
C VAL A 902 39.25 21.67 -32.93
N GLY A 903 38.27 22.51 -32.60
CA GLY A 903 36.94 22.51 -33.21
C GLY A 903 35.82 22.62 -32.18
N ARG A 904 34.59 22.79 -32.68
CA ARG A 904 33.39 22.68 -31.85
C ARG A 904 33.14 21.21 -31.51
N LEU A 905 32.62 20.96 -30.31
CA LEU A 905 32.19 19.63 -29.90
C LEU A 905 30.97 19.25 -30.76
N ASP A 906 31.08 18.19 -31.55
CA ASP A 906 30.04 17.68 -32.44
C ASP A 906 29.95 16.14 -32.35
N MET A 907 29.01 15.53 -33.09
CA MET A 907 28.83 14.07 -33.05
C MET A 907 30.09 13.31 -33.52
N LYS A 908 30.88 13.86 -34.45
CA LYS A 908 32.13 13.22 -34.88
C LYS A 908 33.10 13.12 -33.70
N TYR A 909 33.22 14.21 -32.94
CA TYR A 909 34.04 14.24 -31.72
C TYR A 909 33.59 13.20 -30.67
N VAL A 910 32.27 13.00 -30.53
CA VAL A 910 31.68 11.97 -29.65
C VAL A 910 32.02 10.56 -30.13
N GLN A 911 31.84 10.26 -31.42
CA GLN A 911 32.09 8.92 -32.00
C GLN A 911 33.55 8.48 -31.90
N GLU A 912 34.48 9.43 -31.98
CA GLU A 912 35.92 9.13 -31.85
C GLU A 912 36.33 8.71 -30.43
N ARG A 913 35.51 9.01 -29.40
CA ARG A 913 35.89 8.90 -27.98
C ARG A 913 34.96 8.02 -27.15
N VAL A 914 33.79 7.66 -27.67
CA VAL A 914 32.82 6.78 -27.00
C VAL A 914 32.81 5.43 -27.72
N SER A 915 33.25 4.38 -27.03
CA SER A 915 33.41 3.03 -27.60
C SER A 915 32.08 2.29 -27.80
N ASP A 916 31.11 2.49 -26.92
CA ASP A 916 29.78 1.89 -27.00
C ASP A 916 28.69 2.97 -26.98
N LEU A 917 28.34 3.49 -28.16
CA LEU A 917 27.35 4.55 -28.26
C LEU A 917 25.96 4.12 -27.76
N LYS A 918 25.55 2.87 -28.01
CA LYS A 918 24.17 2.42 -27.74
C LYS A 918 23.99 1.94 -26.30
N GLY A 919 25.03 1.35 -25.71
CA GLY A 919 25.03 0.88 -24.33
C GLY A 919 25.32 1.98 -23.31
N SER A 920 25.73 3.17 -23.74
CA SER A 920 26.00 4.32 -22.86
C SER A 920 24.75 5.15 -22.53
N ARG A 921 24.85 5.88 -21.42
CA ARG A 921 23.87 6.90 -21.00
C ARG A 921 24.49 8.30 -21.06
N TYR A 922 23.76 9.24 -21.63
CA TYR A 922 24.25 10.56 -21.98
C TYR A 922 23.65 11.64 -21.09
N PHE A 923 24.49 12.56 -20.63
CA PHE A 923 24.10 13.78 -19.93
C PHE A 923 24.63 14.98 -20.71
N LEU A 924 23.73 15.81 -21.23
CA LEU A 924 24.05 16.96 -22.09
C LEU A 924 23.66 18.26 -21.38
N CYS A 925 24.59 19.20 -21.27
CA CYS A 925 24.31 20.55 -20.77
C CYS A 925 25.17 21.60 -21.48
N GLY A 926 24.53 22.61 -22.08
CA GLY A 926 25.19 23.64 -22.88
C GLY A 926 24.18 24.55 -23.58
N PRO A 927 24.57 25.27 -24.65
CA PRO A 927 23.63 26.04 -25.46
C PRO A 927 22.51 25.17 -26.06
N ASN A 928 21.28 25.68 -26.13
CA ASN A 928 20.12 24.91 -26.60
C ASN A 928 20.34 24.29 -28.00
N GLU A 929 20.80 25.09 -28.98
CA GLU A 929 21.07 24.61 -30.34
C GLU A 929 22.10 23.45 -30.37
N PHE A 930 23.08 23.50 -29.47
CA PHE A 930 24.10 22.48 -29.34
C PHE A 930 23.52 21.17 -28.76
N MET A 931 22.71 21.27 -27.71
CA MET A 931 22.09 20.10 -27.10
C MET A 931 21.05 19.46 -28.02
N ASP A 932 20.22 20.25 -28.68
CA ASP A 932 19.18 19.78 -29.59
C ASP A 932 19.79 19.06 -30.80
N ALA A 933 20.85 19.63 -31.39
CA ALA A 933 21.57 19.01 -32.50
C ALA A 933 22.21 17.67 -32.09
N LEU A 934 22.90 17.62 -30.95
CA LEU A 934 23.55 16.39 -30.48
C LEU A 934 22.55 15.31 -30.08
N ARG A 935 21.44 15.66 -29.40
CA ARG A 935 20.39 14.69 -29.08
C ARG A 935 19.80 14.08 -30.34
N ALA A 936 19.45 14.90 -31.33
CA ALA A 936 18.93 14.41 -32.61
C ALA A 936 19.92 13.47 -33.30
N GLN A 937 21.21 13.79 -33.27
CA GLN A 937 22.26 12.96 -33.85
C GLN A 937 22.45 11.64 -33.07
N LEU A 938 22.45 11.65 -31.73
CA LEU A 938 22.53 10.44 -30.91
C LEU A 938 21.35 9.49 -31.17
N VAL A 939 20.12 10.01 -31.21
CA VAL A 939 18.92 9.21 -31.56
C VAL A 939 19.05 8.63 -32.96
N SER A 940 19.54 9.40 -33.94
CA SER A 940 19.75 8.92 -35.31
C SER A 940 20.78 7.78 -35.41
N GLN A 941 21.73 7.71 -34.48
CA GLN A 941 22.73 6.65 -34.38
C GLN A 941 22.21 5.42 -33.59
N GLY A 942 20.95 5.44 -33.15
CA GLY A 942 20.28 4.34 -32.48
C GLY A 942 20.48 4.28 -30.97
N VAL A 943 20.81 5.41 -30.34
CA VAL A 943 20.75 5.57 -28.88
C VAL A 943 19.29 5.70 -28.46
N ASP A 944 18.88 4.96 -27.43
CA ASP A 944 17.53 5.07 -26.86
C ASP A 944 17.33 6.49 -26.28
N ASP A 945 16.25 7.17 -26.64
CA ASP A 945 15.99 8.54 -26.17
C ASP A 945 15.86 8.61 -24.63
N SER A 946 15.42 7.52 -23.98
CA SER A 946 15.39 7.41 -22.52
C SER A 946 16.79 7.33 -21.88
N HIS A 947 17.84 7.13 -22.68
CA HIS A 947 19.25 7.18 -22.27
C HIS A 947 19.86 8.59 -22.41
N ILE A 948 19.13 9.57 -22.92
CA ILE A 948 19.65 10.91 -23.19
C ILE A 948 18.98 11.92 -22.25
N HIS A 949 19.77 12.54 -21.39
CA HIS A 949 19.33 13.58 -20.45
C HIS A 949 19.82 14.95 -20.93
N THR A 950 18.94 15.95 -20.98
CA THR A 950 19.29 17.33 -21.38
C THR A 950 18.79 18.35 -20.36
N GLU A 951 19.62 19.34 -20.01
CA GLU A 951 19.26 20.42 -19.06
C GLU A 951 19.03 21.75 -19.81
N GLN A 952 17.78 22.26 -19.85
CA GLN A 952 17.44 23.52 -20.53
C GLN A 952 17.08 24.62 -19.52
N PHE A 953 17.75 25.79 -19.58
CA PHE A 953 17.53 26.90 -18.64
C PHE A 953 16.95 28.19 -19.25
N HIS A 954 16.64 28.22 -20.55
CA HIS A 954 16.04 29.39 -21.19
C HIS A 954 14.97 28.97 -22.20
N GLN A 955 13.73 29.49 -22.05
CA GLN A 955 12.79 29.58 -23.15
C GLN A 955 13.32 30.63 -24.13
N SER A 956 13.50 30.27 -25.39
CA SER A 956 13.82 31.22 -26.46
C SER A 956 12.70 32.27 -26.55
N PRO A 957 13.01 33.56 -26.75
CA PRO A 957 11.99 34.55 -27.05
C PRO A 957 11.25 34.13 -28.33
N LYS A 958 9.93 34.06 -28.28
CA LYS A 958 9.13 33.86 -29.50
C LYS A 958 9.47 34.98 -30.47
N ALA A 959 9.91 34.62 -31.67
CA ALA A 959 10.10 35.57 -32.76
C ALA A 959 8.78 36.28 -33.04
N VAL A 960 8.74 37.59 -32.76
CA VAL A 960 7.66 38.46 -33.24
C VAL A 960 7.88 38.61 -34.73
N THR A 961 7.03 37.98 -35.52
CA THR A 961 7.01 38.19 -36.98
C THR A 961 5.88 39.18 -37.25
N VAL A 962 6.23 40.31 -37.86
CA VAL A 962 5.31 41.36 -38.35
C VAL A 962 4.50 40.83 -39.53
#